data_AF-A0A948MPV8-F1
#
_entry.id   AF-A0A948MPV8-F1
#
_cell.length_a   1.000
_cell.length_b   1.000
_cell.length_c   1.000
_cell.angle_alpha   90.00
_cell.angle_beta   90.00
_cell.angle_gamma   90.00
#
_symmetry.space_group_name_H-M   'P 1'
#
loop_
_entity.id
_entity.type
_entity.pdbx_description
1 polymer ?
#
loop_
_entity_poly.entity_id
_entity_poly.type
_entity_poly.pdbx_seq_one_letter_code
_entity_poly.pdbx_strand_id
1 'polypeptide(L)'
;LAGADAVYDAAFRRAGLLRVNYLHELFDAAAILGRMPPFRGDRLAILTNGGGLGILAVDQLSDLGGTLAEPLAETFQAIDAHLPPTWSKANPLDIIGDAGPARYRAALGPLLADSGTDAVLVIYCPTALSDPADCAEAVVATLAEHKARSGGKPVLASWTGVTAAADPVFAPAGIPGFDTPEAAVRAFMHLVRHAEAQETLLQTPPSLPEEFVPDIARARRVVRDALAEGQAWLDPVAVSAVLEAYDIPAPVVLAATTPEAAGEAAASLIATHGAVALKINSPDIVHKSDVGGVRLNLDSVAAVVTAGREILETVQRLRPEARHPTLLIQPMVTRKGAHELICGIAEDASFGPVILFGAGGVGVEAVADSALTLPPLHLGLAQDLIHRTRIFRLLRGYRDRPPADLDGIALTLVKLSQLSADIPEIRELDINPMLADAEGVLALDTRIAVAPSVGSSAQAFGRNPRFAIQPYPSELTRQLELQDGQKIRVRAVKPEDEALVTRFFEAVAPDDLRQRFFAAVRDFPHSFIARFTQIDYARVLVLLALDAQSGEVLGVAELHADANREIGEYAVLVRSALKGKGLGWLLMRQLIEYARSHGLHRITGQVLAENLTMLGMCRELDFTVEADPLEPALRAVHLDIER
;
A
#
# COMPACT_ATOMS: atom_id res chain seq x y z
N LEU A 1 9.78 17.66 0.99
CA LEU A 1 9.97 16.42 0.19
C LEU A 1 8.65 15.88 -0.37
N ALA A 2 7.54 15.91 0.38
CA ALA A 2 6.21 15.56 -0.14
C ALA A 2 5.36 16.81 -0.45
N GLY A 3 4.75 16.88 -1.63
CA GLY A 3 3.72 17.88 -1.93
C GLY A 3 2.36 17.40 -1.42
N ALA A 4 1.54 18.30 -0.86
CA ALA A 4 0.25 17.95 -0.28
C ALA A 4 -0.63 17.11 -1.24
N ASP A 5 -0.65 17.49 -2.53
CA ASP A 5 -1.46 16.80 -3.54
C ASP A 5 -1.06 15.33 -3.76
N ALA A 6 0.24 15.03 -3.70
CA ALA A 6 0.74 13.67 -3.85
C ALA A 6 0.44 12.79 -2.63
N VAL A 7 0.32 13.39 -1.43
CA VAL A 7 -0.15 12.69 -0.23
C VAL A 7 -1.64 12.34 -0.36
N TYR A 8 -2.48 13.25 -0.86
CA TYR A 8 -3.88 12.94 -1.14
C TYR A 8 -4.03 11.83 -2.18
N ASP A 9 -3.21 11.84 -3.23
CA ASP A 9 -3.21 10.75 -4.23
C ASP A 9 -2.88 9.39 -3.57
N ALA A 10 -1.84 9.34 -2.74
CA ALA A 10 -1.48 8.16 -1.97
C ALA A 10 -2.62 7.69 -1.04
N ALA A 11 -3.27 8.62 -0.35
CA ALA A 11 -4.38 8.32 0.56
C ALA A 11 -5.60 7.76 -0.20
N PHE A 12 -5.98 8.38 -1.32
CA PHE A 12 -7.08 7.90 -2.16
C PHE A 12 -6.81 6.51 -2.71
N ARG A 13 -5.58 6.24 -3.16
CA ARG A 13 -5.18 4.91 -3.65
C ARG A 13 -5.27 3.85 -2.56
N ARG A 14 -4.80 4.16 -1.33
CA ARG A 14 -4.95 3.27 -0.16
C ARG A 14 -6.41 3.04 0.25
N ALA A 15 -7.28 4.02 0.02
CA ALA A 15 -8.72 3.91 0.27
C ALA A 15 -9.49 3.23 -0.88
N GLY A 16 -8.81 2.74 -1.92
CA GLY A 16 -9.46 2.11 -3.08
C GLY A 16 -10.20 3.08 -4.00
N LEU A 17 -9.96 4.40 -3.85
CA LEU A 17 -10.62 5.45 -4.61
C LEU A 17 -9.87 5.72 -5.93
N LEU A 18 -10.63 5.83 -7.02
CA LEU A 18 -10.10 6.31 -8.29
C LEU A 18 -10.08 7.84 -8.30
N ARG A 19 -8.90 8.42 -8.47
CA ARG A 19 -8.74 9.86 -8.70
C ARG A 19 -8.83 10.18 -10.20
N VAL A 20 -9.53 11.26 -10.52
CA VAL A 20 -9.59 11.87 -11.86
C VAL A 20 -9.13 13.32 -11.78
N ASN A 21 -8.52 13.84 -12.84
CA ASN A 21 -7.91 15.17 -12.84
C ASN A 21 -8.80 16.23 -13.50
N TYR A 22 -9.72 15.81 -14.36
CA TYR A 22 -10.58 16.71 -15.11
C TYR A 22 -12.04 16.25 -15.08
N LEU A 23 -12.96 17.19 -15.28
CA LEU A 23 -14.39 16.90 -15.26
C LEU A 23 -14.82 15.91 -16.35
N HIS A 24 -14.19 15.94 -17.53
CA HIS A 24 -14.50 14.98 -18.59
C HIS A 24 -14.08 13.55 -18.21
N GLU A 25 -12.94 13.38 -17.53
CA GLU A 25 -12.49 12.09 -17.03
C GLU A 25 -13.47 11.49 -16.01
N LEU A 26 -14.20 12.32 -15.25
CA LEU A 26 -15.25 11.84 -14.35
C LEU A 26 -16.36 11.11 -15.12
N PHE A 27 -16.77 11.65 -16.28
CA PHE A 27 -17.78 11.01 -17.12
C PHE A 27 -17.24 9.75 -17.78
N ASP A 28 -15.98 9.75 -18.23
CA ASP A 28 -15.31 8.58 -18.80
C ASP A 28 -15.22 7.44 -17.76
N ALA A 29 -14.79 7.77 -16.54
CA ALA A 29 -14.69 6.84 -15.41
C ALA A 29 -16.06 6.27 -15.03
N ALA A 30 -17.09 7.13 -14.93
CA ALA A 30 -18.45 6.68 -14.65
C ALA A 30 -19.00 5.78 -15.78
N ALA A 31 -18.70 6.13 -17.03
CA ALA A 31 -19.16 5.40 -18.21
C ALA A 31 -18.57 3.98 -18.28
N ILE A 32 -17.29 3.81 -17.91
CA ILE A 32 -16.64 2.51 -17.93
C ILE A 32 -16.92 1.69 -16.66
N LEU A 33 -16.74 2.28 -15.47
CA LEU A 33 -16.91 1.56 -14.20
C LEU A 33 -18.36 1.18 -13.91
N GLY A 34 -19.32 1.97 -14.39
CA GLY A 34 -20.75 1.65 -14.24
C GLY A 34 -21.26 0.55 -15.18
N ARG A 35 -20.48 0.20 -16.23
CA ARG A 35 -20.90 -0.76 -17.26
C ARG A 35 -20.05 -2.03 -17.29
N MET A 36 -18.79 -1.95 -16.85
CA MET A 36 -17.87 -3.08 -16.86
C MET A 36 -17.98 -3.91 -15.57
N PRO A 37 -17.90 -5.25 -15.66
CA PRO A 37 -17.71 -6.09 -14.49
C PRO A 37 -16.33 -5.84 -13.84
N PRO A 38 -16.09 -6.33 -12.62
CA PRO A 38 -14.77 -6.29 -12.00
C PRO A 38 -13.69 -6.82 -12.94
N PHE A 39 -12.69 -5.98 -13.20
CA PHE A 39 -11.57 -6.25 -14.10
C PHE A 39 -10.31 -6.47 -13.29
N ARG A 40 -9.43 -7.38 -13.74
CA ARG A 40 -8.16 -7.71 -13.07
C ARG A 40 -6.95 -7.76 -14.01
N GLY A 41 -7.14 -7.43 -15.29
CA GLY A 41 -6.06 -7.39 -16.26
C GLY A 41 -5.51 -5.97 -16.44
N ASP A 42 -4.54 -5.84 -17.33
CA ASP A 42 -3.91 -4.57 -17.70
C ASP A 42 -3.51 -4.50 -19.18
N ARG A 43 -3.70 -5.59 -19.94
CA ARG A 43 -3.29 -5.70 -21.35
C ARG A 43 -4.40 -5.36 -22.32
N LEU A 44 -4.18 -4.32 -23.14
CA LEU A 44 -5.13 -3.85 -24.15
C LEU A 44 -4.77 -4.32 -25.56
N ALA A 45 -5.66 -5.05 -26.23
CA ALA A 45 -5.62 -5.24 -27.67
C ALA A 45 -6.36 -4.11 -28.38
N ILE A 46 -5.78 -3.57 -29.45
CA ILE A 46 -6.39 -2.50 -30.24
C ILE A 46 -6.72 -3.06 -31.62
N LEU A 47 -8.01 -3.02 -31.98
CA LEU A 47 -8.54 -3.44 -33.28
C LEU A 47 -9.04 -2.22 -34.04
N THR A 48 -8.51 -1.93 -35.22
CA THR A 48 -8.83 -0.71 -35.98
C THR A 48 -8.91 -0.98 -37.47
N ASN A 49 -9.77 -0.26 -38.20
CA ASN A 49 -9.70 -0.17 -39.67
C ASN A 49 -8.85 1.03 -40.14
N GLY A 50 -8.34 1.86 -39.24
CA GLY A 50 -7.48 2.99 -39.54
C GLY A 50 -6.21 2.97 -38.71
N GLY A 51 -5.09 2.57 -39.32
CA GLY A 51 -3.80 2.45 -38.64
C GLY A 51 -3.34 3.70 -37.88
N GLY A 52 -3.57 4.90 -38.43
CA GLY A 52 -3.22 6.16 -37.76
C GLY A 52 -3.92 6.37 -36.41
N LEU A 53 -5.21 6.04 -36.32
CA LEU A 53 -5.96 6.08 -35.05
C LEU A 53 -5.49 4.98 -34.08
N GLY A 54 -5.08 3.83 -34.62
CA GLY A 54 -4.46 2.76 -33.83
C GLY A 54 -3.15 3.19 -33.18
N ILE A 55 -2.28 3.89 -33.92
CA ILE A 55 -1.03 4.42 -33.37
C ILE A 55 -1.28 5.50 -32.31
N LEU A 56 -2.24 6.42 -32.52
CA LEU A 56 -2.62 7.40 -31.49
C LEU A 56 -3.07 6.74 -30.19
N ALA A 57 -3.82 5.63 -30.28
CA ALA A 57 -4.21 4.86 -29.10
C ALA A 57 -3.01 4.20 -28.40
N VAL A 58 -2.04 3.67 -29.14
CA VAL A 58 -0.80 3.08 -28.58
C VAL A 58 0.06 4.13 -27.89
N ASP A 59 0.22 5.30 -28.51
CA ASP A 59 0.99 6.42 -27.95
C ASP A 59 0.33 6.89 -26.64
N GLN A 60 -0.99 7.10 -26.64
CA GLN A 60 -1.73 7.47 -25.44
C GLN A 60 -1.65 6.40 -24.33
N LEU A 61 -1.69 5.13 -24.71
CA LEU A 61 -1.57 4.01 -23.75
C LEU A 61 -0.20 4.03 -23.09
N SER A 62 0.85 4.23 -23.90
CA SER A 62 2.25 4.32 -23.46
C SER A 62 2.47 5.53 -22.54
N ASP A 63 1.91 6.69 -22.88
CA ASP A 63 2.00 7.91 -22.08
C ASP A 63 1.33 7.77 -20.70
N LEU A 64 0.25 6.98 -20.62
CA LEU A 64 -0.45 6.69 -19.37
C LEU A 64 0.14 5.51 -18.60
N GLY A 65 1.20 4.88 -19.12
CA GLY A 65 1.89 3.74 -18.51
C GLY A 65 1.14 2.41 -18.63
N GLY A 66 0.21 2.28 -19.59
CA GLY A 66 -0.55 1.06 -19.83
C GLY A 66 0.22 0.00 -20.63
N THR A 67 -0.29 -1.23 -20.61
CA THR A 67 0.33 -2.39 -21.24
C THR A 67 -0.38 -2.74 -22.55
N LEU A 68 0.34 -2.73 -23.67
CA LEU A 68 -0.18 -3.22 -24.94
C LEU A 68 -0.22 -4.75 -24.90
N ALA A 69 -1.34 -5.36 -25.28
CA ALA A 69 -1.45 -6.82 -25.30
C ALA A 69 -0.50 -7.45 -26.32
N GLU A 70 -0.03 -8.65 -26.00
CA GLU A 70 0.74 -9.51 -26.89
C GLU A 70 -0.09 -10.75 -27.22
N PRO A 71 -0.99 -10.69 -28.23
CA PRO A 71 -1.77 -11.84 -28.64
C PRO A 71 -0.90 -13.02 -29.05
N LEU A 72 -1.37 -14.23 -28.76
CA LEU A 72 -0.65 -15.46 -29.05
C LEU A 72 -0.52 -15.69 -30.57
N ALA A 73 0.48 -16.48 -30.97
CA ALA A 73 0.72 -16.80 -32.36
C ALA A 73 -0.49 -17.50 -33.02
N GLU A 74 -1.20 -18.35 -32.27
CA GLU A 74 -2.41 -19.03 -32.71
C GLU A 74 -3.55 -18.04 -32.99
N THR A 75 -3.65 -16.97 -32.20
CA THR A 75 -4.61 -15.89 -32.40
C THR A 75 -4.34 -15.18 -33.72
N PHE A 76 -3.08 -14.86 -34.01
CA PHE A 76 -2.71 -14.28 -35.30
C PHE A 76 -2.95 -15.22 -36.48
N GLN A 77 -2.71 -16.54 -36.33
CA GLN A 77 -3.01 -17.52 -37.37
C GLN A 77 -4.52 -17.61 -37.68
N ALA A 78 -5.37 -17.60 -36.65
CA ALA A 78 -6.82 -17.62 -36.81
C ALA A 78 -7.32 -16.37 -37.55
N ILE A 79 -6.72 -15.21 -37.28
CA ILE A 79 -7.05 -13.94 -37.94
C ILE A 79 -6.55 -13.93 -39.39
N ASP A 80 -5.31 -14.41 -39.64
CA ASP A 80 -4.69 -14.44 -40.98
C ASP A 80 -5.48 -15.32 -41.97
N ALA A 81 -6.22 -16.32 -41.48
CA ALA A 81 -7.08 -17.16 -42.30
C ALA A 81 -8.28 -16.42 -42.94
N HIS A 82 -8.64 -15.24 -42.41
CA HIS A 82 -9.85 -14.51 -42.79
C HIS A 82 -9.61 -13.05 -43.22
N LEU A 83 -8.42 -12.49 -42.94
CA LEU A 83 -8.05 -11.13 -43.33
C LEU A 83 -7.19 -11.10 -44.61
N PRO A 84 -7.22 -9.99 -45.37
CA PRO A 84 -6.36 -9.82 -46.54
C PRO A 84 -4.89 -9.76 -46.12
N PRO A 85 -3.92 -10.27 -46.91
CA PRO A 85 -2.51 -10.37 -46.52
C PRO A 85 -1.82 -9.05 -46.10
N THR A 86 -2.44 -7.91 -46.39
CA THR A 86 -1.92 -6.56 -46.12
C THR A 86 -2.20 -6.02 -44.72
N TRP A 87 -2.99 -6.73 -43.90
CA TRP A 87 -3.27 -6.33 -42.51
C TRP A 87 -1.99 -6.31 -41.66
N SER A 88 -2.00 -5.58 -40.52
CA SER A 88 -0.75 -5.23 -39.81
C SER A 88 0.07 -6.40 -39.24
N LYS A 89 -0.56 -7.54 -38.93
CA LYS A 89 0.08 -8.68 -38.24
C LYS A 89 0.75 -8.32 -36.91
N ALA A 90 0.24 -7.27 -36.26
CA ALA A 90 0.74 -6.74 -35.00
C ALA A 90 -0.43 -6.16 -34.18
N ASN A 91 -0.17 -5.82 -32.92
CA ASN A 91 -1.04 -4.94 -32.13
C ASN A 91 -0.43 -3.53 -32.21
N PRO A 92 -1.14 -2.51 -32.72
CA PRO A 92 -2.56 -2.47 -33.09
C PRO A 92 -2.87 -3.28 -34.35
N LEU A 93 -3.98 -4.03 -34.31
CA LEU A 93 -4.50 -4.81 -35.42
C LEU A 93 -5.22 -3.90 -36.41
N ASP A 94 -4.53 -3.51 -37.49
CA ASP A 94 -5.12 -2.76 -38.60
C ASP A 94 -5.72 -3.73 -39.62
N ILE A 95 -7.06 -3.78 -39.69
CA ILE A 95 -7.85 -4.61 -40.60
C ILE A 95 -8.15 -3.95 -41.95
N ILE A 96 -7.46 -2.84 -42.24
CA ILE A 96 -7.49 -2.05 -43.48
C ILE A 96 -8.77 -1.21 -43.63
N GLY A 97 -8.62 -0.01 -44.22
CA GLY A 97 -9.66 1.04 -44.28
C GLY A 97 -11.01 0.63 -44.89
N ASP A 98 -11.03 -0.31 -45.83
CA ASP A 98 -12.25 -0.82 -46.46
C ASP A 98 -12.95 -1.92 -45.62
N ALA A 99 -12.58 -2.09 -44.34
CA ALA A 99 -13.15 -3.09 -43.47
C ALA A 99 -14.64 -2.88 -43.19
N GLY A 100 -15.44 -3.83 -43.69
CA GLY A 100 -16.84 -3.98 -43.32
C GLY A 100 -17.05 -4.92 -42.11
N PRO A 101 -18.31 -5.22 -41.78
CA PRO A 101 -18.71 -5.97 -40.58
C PRO A 101 -18.05 -7.35 -40.43
N ALA A 102 -17.83 -8.05 -41.55
CA ALA A 102 -17.24 -9.39 -41.57
C ALA A 102 -15.79 -9.40 -41.04
N ARG A 103 -15.00 -8.36 -41.33
CA ARG A 103 -13.60 -8.28 -40.87
C ARG A 103 -13.51 -7.97 -39.38
N TYR A 104 -14.39 -7.10 -38.88
CA TYR A 104 -14.50 -6.86 -37.43
C TYR A 104 -14.81 -8.16 -36.68
N ARG A 105 -15.78 -8.96 -37.16
CA ARG A 105 -16.10 -10.26 -36.56
C ARG A 105 -14.92 -11.23 -36.61
N ALA A 106 -14.26 -11.34 -37.76
CA ALA A 106 -13.14 -12.26 -37.98
C ALA A 106 -11.92 -11.93 -37.10
N ALA A 107 -11.67 -10.66 -36.80
CA ALA A 107 -10.58 -10.24 -35.95
C ALA A 107 -10.94 -10.23 -34.45
N LEU A 108 -12.13 -9.75 -34.09
CA LEU A 108 -12.55 -9.63 -32.68
C LEU A 108 -12.75 -10.97 -32.00
N GLY A 109 -13.34 -11.97 -32.68
CA GLY A 109 -13.61 -13.29 -32.10
C GLY A 109 -12.35 -13.96 -31.52
N PRO A 110 -11.26 -14.10 -32.30
CA PRO A 110 -9.98 -14.62 -31.81
C PRO A 110 -9.38 -13.80 -30.66
N LEU A 111 -9.41 -12.47 -30.71
CA LEU A 111 -8.90 -11.61 -29.63
C LEU A 111 -9.67 -11.82 -28.32
N LEU A 112 -11.00 -12.01 -28.40
CA LEU A 112 -11.81 -12.32 -27.22
C LEU A 112 -11.45 -13.68 -26.62
N ALA A 113 -10.99 -14.65 -27.41
CA ALA A 113 -10.55 -15.98 -26.94
C ALA A 113 -9.09 -16.01 -26.43
N ASP A 114 -8.28 -15.01 -26.76
CA ASP A 114 -6.83 -15.01 -26.57
C ASP A 114 -6.39 -14.79 -25.10
N SER A 115 -5.64 -15.70 -24.48
CA SER A 115 -5.18 -15.48 -23.10
C SER A 115 -4.10 -14.40 -22.95
N GLY A 116 -3.54 -13.90 -24.05
CA GLY A 116 -2.62 -12.76 -24.12
C GLY A 116 -3.30 -11.39 -23.99
N THR A 117 -4.63 -11.35 -24.05
CA THR A 117 -5.45 -10.13 -24.14
C THR A 117 -6.46 -10.05 -23.01
N ASP A 118 -6.44 -8.97 -22.23
CA ASP A 118 -7.39 -8.79 -21.12
C ASP A 118 -8.60 -7.95 -21.51
N ALA A 119 -8.40 -6.92 -22.35
CA ALA A 119 -9.46 -6.07 -22.89
C ALA A 119 -9.21 -5.76 -24.37
N VAL A 120 -10.27 -5.41 -25.11
CA VAL A 120 -10.17 -5.01 -26.52
C VAL A 120 -10.76 -3.61 -26.73
N LEU A 121 -9.98 -2.69 -27.31
CA LEU A 121 -10.46 -1.43 -27.85
C LEU A 121 -10.71 -1.59 -29.34
N VAL A 122 -11.97 -1.44 -29.77
CA VAL A 122 -12.35 -1.45 -31.18
C VAL A 122 -12.50 -0.02 -31.68
N ILE A 123 -11.75 0.34 -32.72
CA ILE A 123 -11.72 1.65 -33.33
C ILE A 123 -12.32 1.56 -34.73
N TYR A 124 -13.16 2.54 -35.06
CA TYR A 124 -13.72 2.73 -36.38
C TYR A 124 -13.39 4.12 -36.91
N CYS A 125 -12.72 4.14 -38.06
CA CYS A 125 -12.49 5.29 -38.90
C CYS A 125 -13.55 5.32 -40.01
N PRO A 126 -14.37 6.39 -40.13
CA PRO A 126 -15.36 6.51 -41.18
C PRO A 126 -14.75 6.44 -42.58
N THR A 127 -15.30 5.56 -43.42
CA THR A 127 -15.00 5.51 -44.85
C THR A 127 -16.28 5.49 -45.67
N ALA A 128 -16.18 5.74 -46.98
CA ALA A 128 -17.31 5.64 -47.89
C ALA A 128 -17.72 4.18 -48.20
N LEU A 129 -16.99 3.19 -47.68
CA LEU A 129 -17.11 1.77 -48.07
C LEU A 129 -17.83 0.92 -47.03
N SER A 130 -18.05 1.44 -45.82
CA SER A 130 -18.63 0.71 -44.70
C SER A 130 -19.64 1.58 -43.95
N ASP A 131 -20.76 0.98 -43.54
CA ASP A 131 -21.71 1.65 -42.66
C ASP A 131 -21.24 1.51 -41.19
N PRO A 132 -21.16 2.63 -40.43
CA PRO A 132 -20.73 2.60 -39.04
C PRO A 132 -21.65 1.76 -38.13
N ALA A 133 -22.96 1.73 -38.38
CA ALA A 133 -23.93 0.98 -37.59
C ALA A 133 -23.80 -0.52 -37.83
N ASP A 134 -23.66 -0.95 -39.09
CA ASP A 134 -23.47 -2.37 -39.44
C ASP A 134 -22.20 -2.94 -38.78
N CYS A 135 -21.12 -2.14 -38.72
CA CYS A 135 -19.89 -2.56 -38.06
C CYS A 135 -20.07 -2.65 -36.54
N ALA A 136 -20.80 -1.71 -35.93
CA ALA A 136 -21.13 -1.75 -34.50
C ALA A 136 -21.99 -2.98 -34.14
N GLU A 137 -22.98 -3.32 -34.98
CA GLU A 137 -23.81 -4.51 -34.80
C GLU A 137 -22.98 -5.80 -34.87
N ALA A 138 -22.00 -5.88 -35.78
CA ALA A 138 -21.11 -7.03 -35.85
C ALA A 138 -20.23 -7.18 -34.60
N VAL A 139 -19.74 -6.06 -34.03
CA VAL A 139 -19.00 -6.09 -32.76
C VAL A 139 -19.88 -6.61 -31.62
N VAL A 140 -21.10 -6.07 -31.48
CA VAL A 140 -22.05 -6.50 -30.43
C VAL A 140 -22.42 -7.97 -30.56
N ALA A 141 -22.73 -8.44 -31.78
CA ALA A 141 -23.07 -9.84 -32.03
C ALA A 141 -21.91 -10.78 -31.67
N THR A 142 -20.68 -10.40 -32.04
CA THR A 142 -19.47 -11.18 -31.72
C THR A 142 -19.23 -11.25 -30.21
N LEU A 143 -19.40 -10.13 -29.50
CA LEU A 143 -19.26 -10.10 -28.04
C LEU A 143 -20.33 -10.97 -27.35
N ALA A 144 -21.59 -10.90 -27.80
CA ALA A 144 -22.68 -11.70 -27.25
C ALA A 144 -22.44 -13.21 -27.42
N GLU A 145 -21.99 -13.63 -28.60
CA GLU A 145 -21.62 -15.03 -28.90
C GLU A 145 -20.49 -15.52 -27.99
N HIS A 146 -19.49 -14.67 -27.72
CA HIS A 146 -18.35 -15.04 -26.88
C HIS A 146 -18.69 -15.07 -25.39
N LYS A 147 -19.46 -14.08 -24.90
CA LYS A 147 -19.87 -14.00 -23.49
C LYS A 147 -20.64 -15.26 -23.05
N ALA A 148 -21.42 -15.85 -23.95
CA ALA A 148 -22.13 -17.11 -23.70
C ALA A 148 -21.21 -18.34 -23.55
N ARG A 149 -19.96 -18.28 -24.05
CA ARG A 149 -19.04 -19.44 -24.12
C ARG A 149 -17.93 -19.44 -23.08
N SER A 150 -17.40 -18.29 -22.70
CA SER A 150 -16.11 -18.21 -21.99
C SER A 150 -16.01 -17.18 -20.86
N GLY A 151 -17.11 -16.49 -20.52
CA GLY A 151 -17.06 -15.32 -19.62
C GLY A 151 -16.45 -14.13 -20.35
N GLY A 152 -17.20 -13.03 -20.47
CA GLY A 152 -16.82 -11.93 -21.37
C GLY A 152 -15.58 -11.16 -20.92
N LYS A 153 -14.79 -10.68 -21.89
CA LYS A 153 -13.76 -9.65 -21.70
C LYS A 153 -14.33 -8.25 -21.93
N PRO A 154 -13.81 -7.21 -21.27
CA PRO A 154 -14.17 -5.84 -21.57
C PRO A 154 -13.89 -5.48 -23.03
N VAL A 155 -14.90 -4.91 -23.69
CA VAL A 155 -14.76 -4.32 -25.03
C VAL A 155 -15.14 -2.85 -24.95
N LEU A 156 -14.27 -1.98 -25.45
CA LEU A 156 -14.50 -0.54 -25.57
C LEU A 156 -14.61 -0.19 -27.05
N ALA A 157 -15.37 0.86 -27.38
CA ALA A 157 -15.52 1.32 -28.75
C ALA A 157 -15.10 2.78 -28.91
N SER A 158 -14.43 3.09 -30.02
CA SER A 158 -14.22 4.47 -30.48
C SER A 158 -14.62 4.63 -31.94
N TRP A 159 -15.72 5.33 -32.19
CA TRP A 159 -16.28 5.58 -33.52
C TRP A 159 -16.01 7.04 -33.91
N THR A 160 -14.77 7.33 -34.32
CA THR A 160 -14.27 8.70 -34.43
C THR A 160 -15.11 9.54 -35.39
N GLY A 161 -15.71 10.61 -34.87
CA GLY A 161 -16.54 11.54 -35.64
C GLY A 161 -17.96 11.03 -35.98
N VAL A 162 -18.32 9.81 -35.57
CA VAL A 162 -19.64 9.19 -35.85
C VAL A 162 -20.20 8.39 -34.66
N THR A 163 -19.76 8.68 -33.43
CA THR A 163 -20.18 7.99 -32.20
C THR A 163 -21.70 7.89 -32.06
N ALA A 164 -22.42 8.97 -32.37
CA ALA A 164 -23.88 9.03 -32.31
C ALA A 164 -24.59 7.99 -33.20
N ALA A 165 -23.93 7.49 -34.25
CA ALA A 165 -24.47 6.43 -35.11
C ALA A 165 -24.33 5.03 -34.48
N ALA A 166 -23.37 4.83 -33.57
CA ALA A 166 -23.08 3.54 -32.95
C ALA A 166 -23.62 3.41 -31.51
N ASP A 167 -23.78 4.52 -30.79
CA ASP A 167 -24.29 4.52 -29.39
C ASP A 167 -25.62 3.78 -29.18
N PRO A 168 -26.63 3.90 -30.08
CA PRO A 168 -27.88 3.14 -29.93
C PRO A 168 -27.68 1.62 -29.96
N VAL A 169 -26.59 1.15 -30.60
CA VAL A 169 -26.23 -0.27 -30.71
C VAL A 169 -25.37 -0.71 -29.53
N PHE A 170 -24.40 0.11 -29.12
CA PHE A 170 -23.45 -0.24 -28.04
C PHE A 170 -24.02 -0.10 -26.63
N ALA A 171 -24.83 0.92 -26.35
CA ALA A 171 -25.33 1.17 -25.00
C ALA A 171 -26.17 0.02 -24.43
N PRO A 172 -27.12 -0.59 -25.17
CA PRO A 172 -27.86 -1.76 -24.70
C PRO A 172 -26.99 -3.01 -24.50
N ALA A 173 -25.88 -3.12 -25.23
CA ALA A 173 -24.93 -4.22 -25.13
C ALA A 173 -23.91 -4.05 -23.97
N GLY A 174 -23.92 -2.89 -23.29
CA GLY A 174 -22.97 -2.56 -22.23
C GLY A 174 -21.56 -2.21 -22.73
N ILE A 175 -21.39 -1.89 -24.02
CA ILE A 175 -20.11 -1.44 -24.58
C ILE A 175 -20.03 0.09 -24.44
N PRO A 176 -19.07 0.65 -23.69
CA PRO A 176 -18.87 2.09 -23.61
C PRO A 176 -18.26 2.62 -24.92
N GLY A 177 -18.93 3.59 -25.53
CA GLY A 177 -18.46 4.32 -26.70
C GLY A 177 -17.77 5.63 -26.32
N PHE A 178 -16.70 5.97 -27.03
CA PHE A 178 -15.91 7.18 -26.84
C PHE A 178 -15.62 7.89 -28.17
N ASP A 179 -15.63 9.21 -28.16
CA ASP A 179 -15.46 10.02 -29.37
C ASP A 179 -14.06 9.93 -30.00
N THR A 180 -13.03 9.67 -29.20
CA THR A 180 -11.66 9.54 -29.68
C THR A 180 -10.94 8.33 -29.08
N PRO A 181 -9.93 7.78 -29.78
CA PRO A 181 -9.14 6.67 -29.26
C PRO A 181 -8.45 7.02 -27.93
N GLU A 182 -8.00 8.27 -27.76
CA GLU A 182 -7.33 8.72 -26.55
C GLU A 182 -8.26 8.72 -25.33
N ALA A 183 -9.52 9.14 -25.51
CA ALA A 183 -10.54 9.06 -24.47
C ALA A 183 -10.85 7.61 -24.10
N ALA A 184 -10.96 6.72 -25.09
CA ALA A 184 -11.18 5.29 -24.84
C ALA A 184 -10.03 4.64 -24.08
N VAL A 185 -8.78 4.97 -24.43
CA VAL A 185 -7.58 4.49 -23.73
C VAL A 185 -7.51 5.05 -22.31
N ARG A 186 -7.83 6.33 -22.11
CA ARG A 186 -7.90 6.94 -20.77
C ARG A 186 -8.94 6.25 -19.89
N ALA A 187 -10.12 5.97 -20.43
CA ALA A 187 -11.16 5.22 -19.75
C ALA A 187 -10.70 3.80 -19.40
N PHE A 188 -10.05 3.09 -20.33
CA PHE A 188 -9.42 1.80 -20.02
C PHE A 188 -8.43 1.91 -18.86
N MET A 189 -7.58 2.94 -18.83
CA MET A 189 -6.64 3.16 -17.73
C MET A 189 -7.34 3.49 -16.40
N HIS A 190 -8.53 4.10 -16.41
CA HIS A 190 -9.34 4.24 -15.20
C HIS A 190 -9.83 2.88 -14.66
N LEU A 191 -10.21 1.95 -15.54
CA LEU A 191 -10.58 0.59 -15.16
C LEU A 191 -9.40 -0.17 -14.52
N VAL A 192 -8.21 -0.07 -15.12
CA VAL A 192 -6.97 -0.66 -14.59
C VAL A 192 -6.63 -0.06 -13.21
N ARG A 193 -6.56 1.27 -13.11
CA ARG A 193 -6.19 1.97 -11.87
C ARG A 193 -7.20 1.73 -10.75
N HIS A 194 -8.48 1.61 -11.08
CA HIS A 194 -9.51 1.25 -10.10
C HIS A 194 -9.31 -0.19 -9.60
N ALA A 195 -9.06 -1.14 -10.50
CA ALA A 195 -8.77 -2.53 -10.13
C ALA A 195 -7.55 -2.64 -9.21
N GLU A 196 -6.45 -1.94 -9.54
CA GLU A 196 -5.24 -1.88 -8.70
C GLU A 196 -5.53 -1.28 -7.32
N ALA A 197 -6.32 -0.21 -7.25
CA ALA A 197 -6.68 0.43 -5.99
C ALA A 197 -7.57 -0.49 -5.13
N GLN A 198 -8.50 -1.21 -5.76
CA GLN A 198 -9.33 -2.20 -5.08
C GLN A 198 -8.49 -3.37 -4.55
N GLU A 199 -7.54 -3.88 -5.34
CA GLU A 199 -6.62 -4.92 -4.88
C GLU A 199 -5.78 -4.42 -3.69
N THR A 200 -5.24 -3.21 -3.78
CA THR A 200 -4.47 -2.55 -2.72
C THR A 200 -5.27 -2.38 -1.42
N LEU A 201 -6.57 -2.08 -1.53
CA LEU A 201 -7.48 -1.95 -0.40
C LEU A 201 -7.70 -3.30 0.30
N LEU A 202 -7.78 -4.39 -0.48
CA LEU A 202 -7.99 -5.75 0.04
C LEU A 202 -6.72 -6.37 0.64
N GLN A 203 -5.54 -5.86 0.31
CA GLN A 203 -4.29 -6.36 0.86
C GLN A 203 -4.20 -6.09 2.36
N THR A 204 -4.08 -7.17 3.14
CA THR A 204 -3.75 -7.09 4.56
C THR A 204 -2.24 -7.19 4.76
N PRO A 205 -1.56 -6.13 5.21
CA PRO A 205 -0.14 -6.20 5.53
C PRO A 205 0.07 -7.16 6.71
N PRO A 206 0.89 -8.22 6.60
CA PRO A 206 1.62 -8.68 7.78
C PRO A 206 2.56 -7.54 8.20
N SER A 207 2.61 -7.23 9.50
CA SER A 207 3.38 -6.06 9.97
C SER A 207 4.88 -6.18 9.66
N LEU A 208 5.43 -7.39 9.55
CA LEU A 208 6.83 -7.68 9.17
C LEU A 208 6.96 -9.10 8.58
N PRO A 209 8.02 -9.39 7.80
CA PRO A 209 8.47 -10.77 7.57
C PRO A 209 8.79 -11.45 8.91
N GLU A 210 8.42 -12.74 9.09
CA GLU A 210 8.61 -13.46 10.35
C GLU A 210 10.08 -13.52 10.83
N GLU A 211 11.04 -13.35 9.93
CA GLU A 211 12.47 -13.44 10.20
C GLU A 211 13.11 -12.12 10.69
N PHE A 212 12.40 -10.99 10.60
CA PHE A 212 12.93 -9.69 11.02
C PHE A 212 12.39 -9.29 12.40
N VAL A 213 13.29 -9.10 13.37
CA VAL A 213 12.96 -8.69 14.74
C VAL A 213 13.78 -7.46 15.13
N PRO A 214 13.18 -6.25 15.11
CA PRO A 214 13.91 -5.03 15.45
C PRO A 214 14.24 -4.93 16.95
N ASP A 215 15.37 -4.32 17.30
CA ASP A 215 15.68 -3.92 18.68
C ASP A 215 15.00 -2.58 19.01
N ILE A 216 13.67 -2.65 19.13
CA ILE A 216 12.80 -1.49 19.43
C ILE A 216 13.26 -0.80 20.72
N ALA A 217 13.72 -1.58 21.71
CA ALA A 217 14.15 -1.06 23.00
C ALA A 217 15.39 -0.17 22.84
N ARG A 218 16.40 -0.59 22.05
CA ARG A 218 17.58 0.23 21.76
C ARG A 218 17.20 1.50 21.03
N ALA A 219 16.41 1.41 19.96
CA ALA A 219 16.04 2.59 19.18
C ALA A 219 15.22 3.61 19.99
N ARG A 220 14.25 3.14 20.81
CA ARG A 220 13.50 4.01 21.72
C ARG A 220 14.37 4.70 22.77
N ARG A 221 15.37 4.00 23.33
CA ARG A 221 16.32 4.62 24.27
C ARG A 221 17.07 5.77 23.60
N VAL A 222 17.64 5.53 22.42
CA VAL A 222 18.38 6.57 21.66
C VAL A 222 17.52 7.80 21.40
N VAL A 223 16.29 7.63 20.91
CA VAL A 223 15.40 8.76 20.61
C VAL A 223 14.96 9.50 21.88
N ARG A 224 14.63 8.77 22.94
CA ARG A 224 14.25 9.39 24.22
C ARG A 224 15.41 10.19 24.83
N ASP A 225 16.62 9.66 24.78
CA ASP A 225 17.79 10.32 25.35
C ASP A 225 18.10 11.62 24.57
N ALA A 226 18.00 11.59 23.24
CA ALA A 226 18.12 12.79 22.39
C ALA A 226 17.04 13.85 22.70
N LEU A 227 15.78 13.42 22.89
CA LEU A 227 14.69 14.33 23.29
C LEU A 227 14.90 14.92 24.69
N ALA A 228 15.42 14.12 25.64
CA ALA A 228 15.74 14.60 26.99
C ALA A 228 16.85 15.67 26.99
N GLU A 229 17.76 15.59 26.01
CA GLU A 229 18.79 16.60 25.74
C GLU A 229 18.28 17.81 24.94
N GLY A 230 16.99 17.81 24.55
CA GLY A 230 16.38 18.90 23.78
C GLY A 230 16.79 18.93 22.30
N GLN A 231 17.27 17.81 21.76
CA GLN A 231 17.64 17.69 20.35
C GLN A 231 16.37 17.61 19.48
N ALA A 232 16.35 18.34 18.36
CA ALA A 232 15.33 18.22 17.32
C ALA A 232 15.76 17.29 16.17
N TRP A 233 17.06 17.04 16.05
CA TRP A 233 17.67 16.15 15.07
C TRP A 233 18.63 15.23 15.81
N LEU A 234 18.59 13.93 15.52
CA LEU A 234 19.54 12.98 16.07
C LEU A 234 20.95 13.29 15.55
N ASP A 235 21.95 13.16 16.42
CA ASP A 235 23.33 13.18 15.99
C ASP A 235 23.67 11.93 15.13
N PRO A 236 24.71 11.97 14.30
CA PRO A 236 25.03 10.88 13.37
C PRO A 236 25.34 9.53 14.03
N VAL A 237 25.82 9.50 15.28
CA VAL A 237 26.07 8.25 16.02
C VAL A 237 24.75 7.67 16.49
N ALA A 238 23.85 8.51 17.01
CA ALA A 238 22.47 8.12 17.35
C ALA A 238 21.70 7.60 16.12
N VAL A 239 21.83 8.26 14.96
CA VAL A 239 21.25 7.78 13.68
C VAL A 239 21.74 6.37 13.35
N SER A 240 23.06 6.13 13.44
CA SER A 240 23.64 4.81 13.16
C SER A 240 23.08 3.73 14.07
N ALA A 241 22.91 4.02 15.37
CA ALA A 241 22.34 3.09 16.33
C ALA A 241 20.86 2.75 16.04
N VAL A 242 20.09 3.72 15.51
CA VAL A 242 18.70 3.49 15.08
C VAL A 242 18.64 2.63 13.82
N LEU A 243 19.48 2.91 12.82
CA LEU A 243 19.53 2.10 11.59
C LEU A 243 19.95 0.65 11.87
N GLU A 244 20.94 0.45 12.74
CA GLU A 244 21.40 -0.87 13.16
C GLU A 244 20.29 -1.64 13.91
N ALA A 245 19.50 -0.97 14.76
CA ALA A 245 18.39 -1.60 15.48
C ALA A 245 17.27 -2.12 14.55
N TYR A 246 17.23 -1.65 13.30
CA TYR A 246 16.28 -2.08 12.27
C TYR A 246 16.96 -2.82 11.10
N ASP A 247 18.22 -3.25 11.26
CA ASP A 247 19.01 -3.90 10.21
C ASP A 247 19.01 -3.13 8.87
N ILE A 248 19.02 -1.80 8.90
CA ILE A 248 19.17 -0.97 7.69
C ILE A 248 20.67 -0.81 7.43
N PRO A 249 21.23 -1.37 6.33
CA PRO A 249 22.66 -1.33 6.10
C PRO A 249 23.16 0.11 5.91
N ALA A 250 24.13 0.52 6.71
CA ALA A 250 24.77 1.83 6.65
C ALA A 250 26.28 1.70 6.96
N PRO A 251 27.14 2.58 6.43
CA PRO A 251 28.54 2.59 6.80
C PRO A 251 28.68 3.00 8.27
N VAL A 252 29.61 2.37 9.00
CA VAL A 252 29.93 2.73 10.37
C VAL A 252 30.33 4.21 10.44
N VAL A 253 29.74 4.95 11.39
CA VAL A 253 30.06 6.35 11.63
C VAL A 253 30.73 6.49 12.99
N LEU A 254 31.93 7.03 13.00
CA LEU A 254 32.64 7.40 14.22
C LEU A 254 32.68 8.93 14.33
N ALA A 255 32.67 9.46 15.55
CA ALA A 255 32.77 10.89 15.80
C ALA A 255 33.99 11.19 16.68
N ALA A 256 34.69 12.29 16.36
CA ALA A 256 35.83 12.77 17.12
C ALA A 256 35.77 14.30 17.27
N THR A 257 36.19 14.81 18.42
CA THR A 257 36.24 16.26 18.71
C THR A 257 37.58 16.89 18.33
N THR A 258 38.62 16.08 18.11
CA THR A 258 39.95 16.54 17.72
C THR A 258 40.46 15.80 16.47
N PRO A 259 41.29 16.43 15.64
CA PRO A 259 41.89 15.78 14.47
C PRO A 259 42.72 14.55 14.84
N GLU A 260 43.42 14.58 15.98
CA GLU A 260 44.23 13.45 16.48
C GLU A 260 43.35 12.25 16.83
N ALA A 261 42.26 12.47 17.56
CA ALA A 261 41.29 11.42 17.87
C ALA A 261 40.59 10.90 16.61
N ALA A 262 40.35 11.76 15.62
CA ALA A 262 39.81 11.34 14.32
C ALA A 262 40.78 10.42 13.58
N GLY A 263 42.08 10.72 13.60
CA GLY A 263 43.12 9.87 13.04
C GLY A 263 43.20 8.50 13.72
N GLU A 264 43.14 8.47 15.05
CA GLU A 264 43.13 7.21 15.83
C GLU A 264 41.89 6.37 15.50
N ALA A 265 40.70 6.98 15.49
CA ALA A 265 39.44 6.31 15.16
C ALA A 265 39.41 5.79 13.71
N ALA A 266 40.04 6.50 12.77
CA ALA A 266 40.10 6.10 11.37
C ALA A 266 41.00 4.89 11.11
N ALA A 267 41.94 4.57 12.00
CA ALA A 267 42.98 3.56 11.74
C ALA A 267 42.40 2.18 11.37
N SER A 268 41.39 1.70 12.10
CA SER A 268 40.74 0.41 11.83
C SER A 268 39.91 0.43 10.54
N LEU A 269 39.24 1.55 10.25
CA LEU A 269 38.43 1.72 9.06
C LEU A 269 39.31 1.78 7.81
N ILE A 270 40.44 2.48 7.85
CA ILE A 270 41.43 2.53 6.76
C ILE A 270 42.01 1.13 6.52
N ALA A 271 42.37 0.40 7.58
CA ALA A 271 42.91 -0.96 7.43
C ALA A 271 41.92 -1.93 6.77
N THR A 272 40.61 -1.74 7.00
CA THR A 272 39.55 -2.63 6.49
C THR A 272 39.02 -2.20 5.12
N HIS A 273 38.92 -0.89 4.86
CA HIS A 273 38.25 -0.33 3.68
C HIS A 273 39.19 0.45 2.74
N GLY A 274 40.47 0.57 3.07
CA GLY A 274 41.50 1.25 2.28
C GLY A 274 41.52 2.77 2.43
N ALA A 275 40.36 3.41 2.58
CA ALA A 275 40.25 4.87 2.78
C ALA A 275 39.00 5.25 3.58
N VAL A 276 39.00 6.46 4.13
CA VAL A 276 37.87 7.07 4.83
C VAL A 276 37.49 8.43 4.24
N ALA A 277 36.25 8.82 4.49
CA ALA A 277 35.75 10.18 4.34
C ALA A 277 35.69 10.85 5.72
N LEU A 278 36.06 12.13 5.75
CA LEU A 278 35.98 12.99 6.92
C LEU A 278 34.98 14.11 6.66
N LYS A 279 33.97 14.26 7.52
CA LYS A 279 32.89 15.24 7.35
C LYS A 279 32.69 16.04 8.63
N ILE A 280 32.46 17.34 8.53
CA ILE A 280 32.07 18.17 9.68
C ILE A 280 30.63 17.85 10.11
N ASN A 281 30.40 17.84 11.41
CA ASN A 281 29.08 17.79 12.03
C ASN A 281 28.94 18.92 13.04
N SER A 282 27.93 19.77 12.84
CA SER A 282 27.53 20.83 13.75
C SER A 282 26.05 21.15 13.49
N PRO A 283 25.23 21.41 14.53
CA PRO A 283 23.83 21.81 14.36
C PRO A 283 23.63 23.04 13.46
N ASP A 284 24.63 23.92 13.40
CA ASP A 284 24.56 25.18 12.68
C ASP A 284 25.06 25.05 11.23
N ILE A 285 25.53 23.87 10.80
CA ILE A 285 26.10 23.60 9.46
C ILE A 285 25.33 22.49 8.74
N VAL A 286 24.31 22.89 7.96
CA VAL A 286 23.48 21.96 7.19
C VAL A 286 24.17 21.49 5.90
N HIS A 287 24.72 22.43 5.10
CA HIS A 287 25.43 22.12 3.85
C HIS A 287 26.94 22.01 4.10
N LYS A 288 27.38 20.79 4.45
CA LYS A 288 28.77 20.47 4.83
C LYS A 288 29.79 20.85 3.74
N SER A 289 29.45 20.62 2.47
CA SER A 289 30.34 20.86 1.32
C SER A 289 30.62 22.35 1.09
N ASP A 290 29.64 23.22 1.32
CA ASP A 290 29.73 24.66 1.04
C ASP A 290 30.74 25.37 1.94
N VAL A 291 30.95 24.83 3.15
CA VAL A 291 31.96 25.32 4.10
C VAL A 291 33.28 24.57 3.99
N GLY A 292 33.48 23.79 2.92
CA GLY A 292 34.66 22.93 2.76
C GLY A 292 34.77 21.86 3.84
N GLY A 293 33.66 21.47 4.46
CA GLY A 293 33.59 20.55 5.60
C GLY A 293 33.59 19.07 5.22
N VAL A 294 33.95 18.73 3.98
CA VAL A 294 34.04 17.35 3.50
C VAL A 294 35.42 17.10 2.88
N ARG A 295 36.06 16.00 3.26
CA ARG A 295 37.29 15.48 2.66
C ARG A 295 37.10 13.99 2.39
N LEU A 296 37.44 13.54 1.19
CA LEU A 296 37.21 12.18 0.72
C LEU A 296 38.55 11.49 0.41
N ASN A 297 38.53 10.17 0.30
CA ASN A 297 39.69 9.35 -0.10
C ASN A 297 40.94 9.54 0.80
N LEU A 298 40.75 9.60 2.12
CA LEU A 298 41.85 9.70 3.07
C LEU A 298 42.34 8.29 3.42
N ASP A 299 43.53 7.93 2.96
CA ASP A 299 44.10 6.58 3.00
C ASP A 299 45.09 6.35 4.16
N SER A 300 45.32 7.36 4.98
CA SER A 300 46.28 7.29 6.09
C SER A 300 45.84 8.13 7.28
N VAL A 301 46.24 7.70 8.48
CA VAL A 301 46.01 8.43 9.73
C VAL A 301 46.52 9.87 9.63
N ALA A 302 47.70 10.07 9.04
CA ALA A 302 48.29 11.39 8.86
C ALA A 302 47.46 12.29 7.92
N ALA A 303 46.88 11.72 6.84
CA ALA A 303 45.98 12.46 5.96
C ALA A 303 44.70 12.86 6.69
N VAL A 304 44.14 11.99 7.54
CA VAL A 304 42.95 12.29 8.37
C VAL A 304 43.22 13.43 9.35
N VAL A 305 44.34 13.40 10.07
CA VAL A 305 44.70 14.47 11.03
C VAL A 305 44.87 15.81 10.31
N THR A 306 45.59 15.82 9.17
CA THR A 306 45.80 17.04 8.38
C THR A 306 44.47 17.60 7.87
N ALA A 307 43.65 16.76 7.24
CA ALA A 307 42.33 17.13 6.74
C ALA A 307 41.40 17.63 7.86
N GLY A 308 41.44 17.02 9.04
CA GLY A 308 40.65 17.41 10.20
C GLY A 308 41.00 18.81 10.69
N ARG A 309 42.29 19.15 10.76
CA ARG A 309 42.75 20.52 11.11
C ARG A 309 42.25 21.54 10.09
N GLU A 310 42.44 21.27 8.80
CA GLU A 310 41.99 22.16 7.73
C GLU A 310 40.47 22.42 7.76
N ILE A 311 39.68 21.36 7.98
CA ILE A 311 38.22 21.47 8.11
C ILE A 311 37.85 22.39 9.28
N LEU A 312 38.40 22.13 10.48
CA LEU A 312 38.07 22.91 11.67
C LEU A 312 38.50 24.37 11.53
N GLU A 313 39.68 24.64 10.97
CA GLU A 313 40.15 26.01 10.69
C GLU A 313 39.25 26.74 9.69
N THR A 314 38.84 26.05 8.62
CA THR A 314 37.95 26.61 7.60
C THR A 314 36.57 26.93 8.18
N VAL A 315 36.01 26.01 8.96
CA VAL A 315 34.72 26.19 9.63
C VAL A 315 34.77 27.33 10.63
N GLN A 316 35.82 27.40 11.46
CA GLN A 316 35.99 28.50 12.43
C GLN A 316 36.07 29.88 11.76
N ARG A 317 36.64 29.94 10.54
CA ARG A 317 36.73 31.18 9.75
C ARG A 317 35.41 31.56 9.09
N LEU A 318 34.72 30.59 8.46
CA LEU A 318 33.52 30.85 7.67
C LEU A 318 32.25 30.92 8.51
N ARG A 319 32.20 30.16 9.62
CA ARG A 319 31.03 29.99 10.50
C ARG A 319 31.49 30.01 11.98
N PRO A 320 32.04 31.13 12.48
CA PRO A 320 32.56 31.22 13.85
C PRO A 320 31.50 30.98 14.94
N GLU A 321 30.21 31.10 14.59
CA GLU A 321 29.07 30.83 15.45
C GLU A 321 28.73 29.34 15.58
N ALA A 322 29.33 28.46 14.77
CA ALA A 322 29.03 27.04 14.76
C ALA A 322 29.37 26.37 16.11
N ARG A 323 28.36 25.80 16.76
CA ARG A 323 28.51 25.17 18.07
C ARG A 323 28.98 23.73 17.92
N HIS A 324 29.85 23.34 18.84
CA HIS A 324 30.35 21.97 19.03
C HIS A 324 30.74 21.24 17.72
N PRO A 325 31.61 21.82 16.87
CA PRO A 325 32.04 21.16 15.66
C PRO A 325 32.73 19.82 15.98
N THR A 326 32.24 18.74 15.39
CA THR A 326 32.80 17.40 15.49
C THR A 326 33.16 16.87 14.11
N LEU A 327 34.19 16.04 14.03
CA LEU A 327 34.62 15.36 12.82
C LEU A 327 34.01 13.96 12.79
N LEU A 328 33.24 13.68 11.74
CA LEU A 328 32.70 12.36 11.44
C LEU A 328 33.66 11.61 10.54
N ILE A 329 33.99 10.39 10.91
CA ILE A 329 34.82 9.46 10.16
C ILE A 329 33.92 8.34 9.63
N GLN A 330 33.95 8.11 8.33
CA GLN A 330 33.17 7.06 7.67
C GLN A 330 34.06 6.30 6.67
N PRO A 331 33.87 4.99 6.47
CA PRO A 331 34.48 4.27 5.36
C PRO A 331 34.21 4.95 4.01
N MET A 332 35.22 4.98 3.13
CA MET A 332 35.03 5.44 1.76
C MET A 332 34.34 4.37 0.93
N VAL A 333 33.02 4.48 0.79
CA VAL A 333 32.23 3.53 0.02
C VAL A 333 32.38 3.80 -1.48
N THR A 334 32.78 2.78 -2.24
CA THR A 334 32.84 2.83 -3.71
C THR A 334 32.08 1.66 -4.30
N ARG A 335 30.84 1.87 -4.74
CA ARG A 335 30.01 0.87 -5.44
C ARG A 335 29.80 1.29 -6.88
N LYS A 336 30.68 0.82 -7.77
CA LYS A 336 30.64 1.22 -9.18
C LYS A 336 29.36 0.68 -9.84
N GLY A 337 28.57 1.59 -10.42
CA GLY A 337 27.34 1.22 -11.11
C GLY A 337 26.10 1.13 -10.21
N ALA A 338 26.26 1.38 -8.91
CA ALA A 338 25.11 1.50 -8.01
C ALA A 338 24.23 2.70 -8.38
N HIS A 339 22.92 2.50 -8.20
CA HIS A 339 21.93 3.54 -8.34
C HIS A 339 21.84 4.35 -7.05
N GLU A 340 21.83 5.67 -7.16
CA GLU A 340 21.49 6.56 -6.04
C GLU A 340 19.97 6.69 -5.97
N LEU A 341 19.42 6.37 -4.81
CA LEU A 341 18.00 6.39 -4.49
C LEU A 341 17.77 7.33 -3.29
N ILE A 342 16.54 7.81 -3.15
CA ILE A 342 16.07 8.50 -1.95
C ILE A 342 14.92 7.71 -1.37
N CYS A 343 14.93 7.49 -0.06
CA CYS A 343 13.79 6.96 0.66
C CYS A 343 13.71 7.54 2.06
N GLY A 344 12.50 7.61 2.60
CA GLY A 344 12.32 8.29 3.87
C GLY A 344 10.90 8.31 4.40
N ILE A 345 10.78 8.90 5.58
CA ILE A 345 9.54 9.23 6.26
C ILE A 345 9.41 10.76 6.22
N ALA A 346 8.28 11.26 5.75
CA ALA A 346 7.90 12.65 5.93
C ALA A 346 6.62 12.75 6.77
N GLU A 347 6.36 13.91 7.35
CA GLU A 347 5.14 14.18 8.09
C GLU A 347 4.19 15.07 7.27
N ASP A 348 2.95 14.61 7.12
CA ASP A 348 1.83 15.37 6.58
C ASP A 348 0.86 15.77 7.71
N ALA A 349 0.30 16.97 7.62
CA ALA A 349 -0.57 17.52 8.65
C ALA A 349 -1.92 16.80 8.78
N SER A 350 -2.40 16.18 7.69
CA SER A 350 -3.71 15.50 7.65
C SER A 350 -3.59 14.00 7.84
N PHE A 351 -2.57 13.39 7.22
CA PHE A 351 -2.41 11.93 7.17
C PHE A 351 -1.29 11.38 8.06
N GLY A 352 -0.53 12.26 8.72
CA GLY A 352 0.58 11.89 9.57
C GLY A 352 1.78 11.38 8.77
N PRO A 353 2.46 10.30 9.16
CA PRO A 353 3.65 9.83 8.46
C PRO A 353 3.33 9.32 7.06
N VAL A 354 4.19 9.66 6.10
CA VAL A 354 4.16 9.19 4.71
C VAL A 354 5.52 8.58 4.36
N ILE A 355 5.53 7.49 3.59
CA ILE A 355 6.75 6.88 3.08
C ILE A 355 7.02 7.39 1.66
N LEU A 356 8.26 7.82 1.41
CA LEU A 356 8.74 8.30 0.13
C LEU A 356 9.77 7.33 -0.45
N PHE A 357 9.72 7.13 -1.76
CA PHE A 357 10.75 6.46 -2.55
C PHE A 357 10.96 7.17 -3.89
N GLY A 358 12.19 7.24 -4.39
CA GLY A 358 12.49 7.84 -5.68
C GLY A 358 13.94 7.73 -6.12
N ALA A 359 14.24 8.30 -7.28
CA ALA A 359 15.62 8.54 -7.71
C ALA A 359 16.31 9.51 -6.73
N GLY A 360 17.55 9.22 -6.35
CA GLY A 360 18.35 10.00 -5.40
C GLY A 360 19.45 10.86 -6.05
N GLY A 361 20.29 11.46 -5.20
CA GLY A 361 21.46 12.24 -5.61
C GLY A 361 21.22 13.75 -5.72
N VAL A 362 22.14 14.48 -6.34
CA VAL A 362 22.06 15.95 -6.47
C VAL A 362 21.02 16.43 -7.49
N GLY A 363 20.48 15.54 -8.34
CA GLY A 363 19.51 15.87 -9.40
C GLY A 363 18.03 15.70 -9.01
N VAL A 364 17.73 15.32 -7.76
CA VAL A 364 16.38 14.90 -7.33
C VAL A 364 15.33 15.98 -7.56
N GLU A 365 15.65 17.24 -7.24
CA GLU A 365 14.74 18.38 -7.43
C GLU A 365 14.43 18.67 -8.90
N ALA A 366 15.32 18.29 -9.83
CA ALA A 366 15.17 18.57 -11.25
C ALA A 366 14.41 17.47 -12.02
N VAL A 367 14.50 16.20 -11.58
CA VAL A 367 13.88 15.07 -12.27
C VAL A 367 12.45 14.82 -11.75
N ALA A 368 12.15 15.13 -10.48
CA ALA A 368 10.85 14.88 -9.83
C ALA A 368 10.36 13.43 -10.02
N ASP A 369 11.25 12.45 -9.82
CA ASP A 369 10.94 11.02 -9.92
C ASP A 369 10.80 10.38 -8.54
N SER A 370 9.65 10.62 -7.91
CA SER A 370 9.32 10.07 -6.59
C SER A 370 7.87 9.61 -6.53
N ALA A 371 7.63 8.66 -5.64
CA ALA A 371 6.31 8.17 -5.29
C ALA A 371 6.13 8.22 -3.77
N LEU A 372 4.87 8.34 -3.35
CA LEU A 372 4.47 8.38 -1.94
C LEU A 372 3.46 7.27 -1.64
N THR A 373 3.45 6.81 -0.40
CA THR A 373 2.40 5.95 0.15
C THR A 373 2.24 6.17 1.66
N LEU A 374 1.13 5.70 2.22
CA LEU A 374 0.87 5.73 3.66
C LEU A 374 1.35 4.43 4.32
N PRO A 375 2.03 4.50 5.48
CA PRO A 375 2.25 3.33 6.32
C PRO A 375 0.93 2.81 6.91
N PRO A 376 0.86 1.52 7.29
CA PRO A 376 1.92 0.51 7.25
C PRO A 376 2.18 -0.06 5.85
N LEU A 377 3.44 -0.40 5.55
CA LEU A 377 3.87 -1.07 4.32
C LEU A 377 4.15 -2.55 4.59
N HIS A 378 3.81 -3.39 3.62
CA HIS A 378 4.38 -4.74 3.44
C HIS A 378 5.12 -4.80 2.10
N LEU A 379 5.76 -5.94 1.80
CA LEU A 379 6.58 -6.10 0.59
C LEU A 379 5.81 -5.76 -0.70
N GLY A 380 4.55 -6.18 -0.83
CA GLY A 380 3.71 -5.88 -1.99
C GLY A 380 3.49 -4.37 -2.20
N LEU A 381 3.13 -3.63 -1.14
CA LEU A 381 2.99 -2.17 -1.21
C LEU A 381 4.32 -1.45 -1.46
N ALA A 382 5.41 -1.98 -0.92
CA ALA A 382 6.75 -1.43 -1.15
C ALA A 382 7.19 -1.64 -2.61
N GLN A 383 6.94 -2.83 -3.18
CA GLN A 383 7.19 -3.12 -4.59
C GLN A 383 6.33 -2.25 -5.51
N ASP A 384 5.04 -2.06 -5.21
CA ASP A 384 4.17 -1.11 -5.92
C ASP A 384 4.72 0.32 -5.86
N LEU A 385 5.16 0.77 -4.68
CA LEU A 385 5.77 2.10 -4.51
C LEU A 385 7.00 2.26 -5.40
N ILE A 386 7.86 1.23 -5.49
CA ILE A 386 9.03 1.22 -6.36
C ILE A 386 8.60 1.26 -7.84
N HIS A 387 7.67 0.39 -8.24
CA HIS A 387 7.19 0.27 -9.63
C HIS A 387 6.63 1.58 -10.19
N ARG A 388 6.04 2.43 -9.35
CA ARG A 388 5.49 3.74 -9.74
C ARG A 388 6.55 4.78 -10.13
N THR A 389 7.82 4.53 -9.86
CA THR A 389 8.92 5.44 -10.23
C THR A 389 9.49 5.12 -11.60
N ARG A 390 10.04 6.12 -12.30
CA ARG A 390 10.72 5.90 -13.60
C ARG A 390 12.05 5.20 -13.41
N ILE A 391 12.74 5.45 -12.29
CA ILE A 391 14.02 4.80 -11.93
C ILE A 391 13.89 3.28 -11.85
N PHE A 392 12.69 2.75 -11.56
CA PHE A 392 12.41 1.31 -11.61
C PHE A 392 12.86 0.65 -12.91
N ARG A 393 12.68 1.32 -14.06
CA ARG A 393 13.11 0.79 -15.37
C ARG A 393 14.62 0.54 -15.41
N LEU A 394 15.40 1.37 -14.73
CA LEU A 394 16.85 1.23 -14.63
C LEU A 394 17.26 0.22 -13.56
N LEU A 395 16.50 0.11 -12.46
CA LEU A 395 16.73 -0.88 -11.40
C LEU A 395 16.55 -2.33 -11.88
N ARG A 396 15.74 -2.57 -12.91
CA ARG A 396 15.62 -3.89 -13.56
C ARG A 396 16.83 -4.29 -14.41
N GLY A 397 17.88 -3.48 -14.43
CA GLY A 397 19.07 -3.69 -15.24
C GLY A 397 18.89 -3.15 -16.66
N TYR A 398 20.00 -2.71 -17.25
CA TYR A 398 20.05 -2.25 -18.64
C TYR A 398 21.46 -2.39 -19.19
N ARG A 399 21.57 -2.87 -20.44
CA ARG A 399 22.85 -3.12 -21.12
C ARG A 399 23.79 -3.94 -20.21
N ASP A 400 24.94 -3.37 -19.83
CA ASP A 400 25.97 -4.03 -19.03
C ASP A 400 25.75 -3.89 -17.51
N ARG A 401 24.62 -3.32 -17.07
CA ARG A 401 24.29 -3.21 -15.64
C ARG A 401 23.31 -4.30 -15.21
N PRO A 402 23.67 -5.14 -14.22
CA PRO A 402 22.75 -6.11 -13.66
C PRO A 402 21.60 -5.41 -12.92
N PRO A 403 20.47 -6.11 -12.70
CA PRO A 403 19.41 -5.61 -11.84
C PRO A 403 19.91 -5.31 -10.43
N ALA A 404 19.36 -4.27 -9.81
CA ALA A 404 19.57 -3.99 -8.39
C ALA A 404 18.77 -4.96 -7.52
N ASP A 405 19.16 -5.09 -6.26
CA ASP A 405 18.42 -5.85 -5.24
C ASP A 405 17.08 -5.18 -4.90
N LEU A 406 16.06 -5.43 -5.72
CA LEU A 406 14.71 -4.88 -5.55
C LEU A 406 14.06 -5.32 -4.24
N ASP A 407 14.35 -6.53 -3.78
CA ASP A 407 13.82 -7.06 -2.52
C ASP A 407 14.47 -6.36 -1.32
N GLY A 408 15.78 -6.09 -1.38
CA GLY A 408 16.48 -5.28 -0.37
C GLY A 408 15.95 -3.85 -0.29
N ILE A 409 15.63 -3.23 -1.43
CA ILE A 409 14.98 -1.89 -1.47
C ILE A 409 13.59 -1.96 -0.83
N ALA A 410 12.76 -2.93 -1.24
CA ALA A 410 11.41 -3.09 -0.71
C ALA A 410 11.42 -3.36 0.81
N LEU A 411 12.34 -4.22 1.28
CA LEU A 411 12.50 -4.52 2.70
C LEU A 411 12.94 -3.29 3.50
N THR A 412 13.79 -2.43 2.93
CA THR A 412 14.18 -1.17 3.58
C THR A 412 12.97 -0.25 3.77
N LEU A 413 12.10 -0.12 2.78
CA LEU A 413 10.87 0.68 2.88
C LEU A 413 9.90 0.11 3.94
N VAL A 414 9.78 -1.22 4.04
CA VAL A 414 9.01 -1.88 5.11
C VAL A 414 9.62 -1.59 6.48
N LYS A 415 10.95 -1.67 6.62
CA LYS A 415 11.67 -1.33 7.86
C LYS A 415 11.45 0.12 8.28
N LEU A 416 11.47 1.07 7.33
CA LEU A 416 11.15 2.48 7.60
C LEU A 416 9.70 2.66 8.07
N SER A 417 8.75 1.97 7.42
CA SER A 417 7.36 1.95 7.86
C SER A 417 7.19 1.42 9.28
N GLN A 418 7.88 0.33 9.62
CA GLN A 418 7.84 -0.27 10.95
C GLN A 418 8.50 0.65 12.00
N LEU A 419 9.64 1.25 11.69
CA LEU A 419 10.32 2.22 12.54
C LEU A 419 9.42 3.41 12.86
N SER A 420 8.63 3.89 11.89
CA SER A 420 7.61 4.92 12.13
C SER A 420 6.50 4.45 13.08
N ALA A 421 6.10 3.17 13.00
CA ALA A 421 5.07 2.62 13.87
C ALA A 421 5.54 2.47 15.32
N ASP A 422 6.77 1.98 15.50
CA ASP A 422 7.35 1.64 16.80
C ASP A 422 7.84 2.86 17.59
N ILE A 423 8.26 3.92 16.88
CA ILE A 423 8.88 5.11 17.47
C ILE A 423 8.12 6.34 16.97
N PRO A 424 6.94 6.63 17.55
CA PRO A 424 6.11 7.74 17.13
C PRO A 424 6.86 9.06 17.12
N GLU A 425 7.82 9.26 18.02
CA GLU A 425 8.70 10.43 18.18
C GLU A 425 9.49 10.81 16.91
N ILE A 426 9.74 9.88 16.00
CA ILE A 426 10.39 10.17 14.72
C ILE A 426 9.41 10.91 13.81
N ARG A 427 9.76 12.15 13.44
CA ARG A 427 8.94 13.02 12.59
C ARG A 427 9.31 12.91 11.13
N GLU A 428 10.61 12.98 10.87
CA GLU A 428 11.16 12.86 9.53
C GLU A 428 12.36 11.92 9.57
N LEU A 429 12.54 11.15 8.50
CA LEU A 429 13.72 10.35 8.26
C LEU A 429 14.03 10.47 6.78
N ASP A 430 15.25 10.86 6.43
CA ASP A 430 15.68 10.99 5.04
C ASP A 430 16.95 10.18 4.83
N ILE A 431 16.91 9.20 3.92
CA ILE A 431 18.08 8.46 3.44
C ILE A 431 18.39 8.98 2.03
N ASN A 432 19.46 9.78 1.92
CA ASN A 432 19.85 10.36 0.65
C ASN A 432 21.37 10.62 0.56
N PRO A 433 22.13 9.87 -0.27
CA PRO A 433 21.66 8.77 -1.11
C PRO A 433 21.59 7.43 -0.36
N MET A 434 20.64 6.58 -0.76
CA MET A 434 20.70 5.13 -0.60
C MET A 434 21.30 4.53 -1.88
N LEU A 435 22.41 3.82 -1.78
CA LEU A 435 22.96 3.07 -2.91
C LEU A 435 22.26 1.73 -3.07
N ALA A 436 21.93 1.35 -4.30
CA ALA A 436 21.41 0.03 -4.63
C ALA A 436 22.07 -0.55 -5.88
N ASP A 437 22.48 -1.81 -5.81
CA ASP A 437 23.01 -2.61 -6.92
C ASP A 437 22.71 -4.10 -6.67
N ALA A 438 23.33 -4.98 -7.46
CA ALA A 438 23.11 -6.43 -7.37
C ALA A 438 23.61 -7.08 -6.06
N GLU A 439 24.48 -6.42 -5.29
CA GLU A 439 24.98 -6.96 -4.01
C GLU A 439 24.19 -6.41 -2.80
N GLY A 440 23.21 -5.53 -3.02
CA GLY A 440 22.28 -5.08 -1.98
C GLY A 440 22.14 -3.57 -1.91
N VAL A 441 21.61 -3.11 -0.77
CA VAL A 441 21.34 -1.70 -0.47
C VAL A 441 22.27 -1.15 0.63
N LEU A 442 22.58 0.14 0.57
CA LEU A 442 23.39 0.82 1.59
C LEU A 442 22.99 2.30 1.75
N ALA A 443 22.52 2.68 2.93
CA ALA A 443 22.20 4.07 3.30
C ALA A 443 23.48 4.87 3.57
N LEU A 444 23.87 5.80 2.69
CA LEU A 444 25.15 6.54 2.82
C LEU A 444 25.07 7.76 3.71
N ASP A 445 23.98 8.52 3.62
CA ASP A 445 23.70 9.64 4.50
C ASP A 445 22.25 9.51 4.96
N THR A 446 22.04 9.68 6.27
CA THR A 446 20.73 9.57 6.88
C THR A 446 20.56 10.65 7.92
N ARG A 447 19.39 11.27 7.93
CA ARG A 447 19.02 12.28 8.91
C ARG A 447 17.69 11.90 9.52
N ILE A 448 17.55 12.08 10.83
CA ILE A 448 16.34 11.75 11.58
C ILE A 448 15.96 12.97 12.43
N ALA A 449 14.77 13.52 12.18
CA ALA A 449 14.15 14.54 13.01
C ALA A 449 13.26 13.88 14.07
N VAL A 450 13.33 14.37 15.30
CA VAL A 450 12.58 13.85 16.43
C VAL A 450 11.83 14.96 17.15
N ALA A 451 10.64 14.65 17.65
CA ALA A 451 9.88 15.54 18.51
C ALA A 451 9.02 14.72 19.49
N PRO A 452 8.64 15.29 20.65
CA PRO A 452 7.75 14.60 21.59
C PRO A 452 6.47 14.12 20.91
N SER A 453 6.01 12.91 21.22
CA SER A 453 4.72 12.41 20.74
C SER A 453 3.58 12.95 21.60
N VAL A 454 2.49 13.38 20.97
CA VAL A 454 1.28 13.88 21.64
C VAL A 454 0.26 12.75 21.76
N GLY A 455 -0.22 12.47 22.97
CA GLY A 455 -1.25 11.46 23.27
C GLY A 455 -0.74 10.32 24.16
N SER A 456 -0.96 10.42 25.48
CA SER A 456 -0.45 9.48 26.48
C SER A 456 -1.16 8.12 26.51
N SER A 457 -2.40 8.02 26.01
CA SER A 457 -3.17 6.76 26.04
C SER A 457 -2.78 5.78 24.92
N ALA A 458 -2.47 6.30 23.72
CA ALA A 458 -2.08 5.46 22.57
C ALA A 458 -0.68 4.84 22.70
N GLN A 459 0.20 5.44 23.52
CA GLN A 459 1.55 4.93 23.77
C GLN A 459 1.56 3.61 24.57
N ALA A 460 0.51 3.32 25.35
CA ALA A 460 0.46 2.16 26.23
C ALA A 460 0.48 0.81 25.48
N PHE A 461 0.19 0.80 24.17
CA PHE A 461 0.11 -0.42 23.35
C PHE A 461 1.03 -0.39 22.13
N GLY A 462 2.04 0.50 22.13
CA GLY A 462 3.11 0.47 21.12
C GLY A 462 2.67 0.87 19.71
N ARG A 463 1.60 1.66 19.56
CA ARG A 463 1.13 2.15 18.26
C ARG A 463 1.42 3.62 18.06
N ASN A 464 1.70 4.01 16.81
CA ASN A 464 1.82 5.42 16.45
C ASN A 464 0.43 6.05 16.25
N PRO A 465 0.01 6.99 17.12
CA PRO A 465 -1.32 7.61 17.04
C PRO A 465 -1.50 8.48 15.80
N ARG A 466 -0.41 8.86 15.12
CA ARG A 466 -0.43 9.70 13.92
C ARG A 466 -0.75 8.92 12.64
N PHE A 467 -0.80 7.58 12.69
CA PHE A 467 -1.10 6.78 11.51
C PHE A 467 -2.54 6.98 11.06
N ALA A 468 -2.72 7.42 9.80
CA ALA A 468 -4.02 7.47 9.16
C ALA A 468 -4.64 6.07 8.97
N ILE A 469 -3.81 5.04 8.77
CA ILE A 469 -4.22 3.65 8.63
C ILE A 469 -3.55 2.86 9.74
N GLN A 470 -4.32 2.28 10.65
CA GLN A 470 -3.76 1.48 11.74
C GLN A 470 -3.31 0.10 11.21
N PRO A 471 -2.15 -0.41 11.66
CA PRO A 471 -1.69 -1.74 11.26
C PRO A 471 -2.57 -2.84 11.80
N TYR A 472 -2.49 -4.01 11.15
CA TYR A 472 -3.14 -5.22 11.63
C TYR A 472 -2.64 -5.52 13.06
N PRO A 473 -3.55 -5.71 14.04
CA PRO A 473 -3.19 -5.81 15.45
C PRO A 473 -2.71 -7.23 15.79
N SER A 474 -1.56 -7.60 15.23
CA SER A 474 -0.96 -8.93 15.34
C SER A 474 -0.75 -9.39 16.78
N GLU A 475 -0.48 -8.45 17.68
CA GLU A 475 -0.30 -8.64 19.13
C GLU A 475 -1.54 -9.18 19.85
N LEU A 476 -2.74 -9.05 19.25
CA LEU A 476 -3.98 -9.64 19.76
C LEU A 476 -4.14 -11.13 19.41
N THR A 477 -3.22 -11.70 18.63
CA THR A 477 -3.27 -13.10 18.25
C THR A 477 -2.86 -13.98 19.43
N ARG A 478 -3.72 -14.91 19.85
CA ARG A 478 -3.46 -15.83 20.97
C ARG A 478 -3.82 -17.27 20.62
N GLN A 479 -3.02 -18.21 21.11
CA GLN A 479 -3.35 -19.63 21.16
C GLN A 479 -3.95 -19.92 22.54
N LEU A 480 -5.17 -20.45 22.58
CA LEU A 480 -5.94 -20.66 23.81
C LEU A 480 -6.55 -22.07 23.83
N GLU A 481 -6.98 -22.50 25.00
CA GLU A 481 -7.61 -23.81 25.21
C GLU A 481 -8.97 -23.60 25.88
N LEU A 482 -10.01 -24.23 25.34
CA LEU A 482 -11.37 -24.23 25.91
C LEU A 482 -11.46 -25.20 27.09
N GLN A 483 -12.56 -25.12 27.86
CA GLN A 483 -12.76 -25.95 29.05
C GLN A 483 -12.76 -27.47 28.77
N ASP A 484 -13.06 -27.87 27.54
CA ASP A 484 -13.09 -29.25 27.08
C ASP A 484 -11.76 -29.71 26.45
N GLY A 485 -10.71 -28.88 26.52
CA GLY A 485 -9.39 -29.16 25.96
C GLY A 485 -9.25 -28.84 24.46
N GLN A 486 -10.30 -28.32 23.81
CA GLN A 486 -10.24 -27.90 22.41
C GLN A 486 -9.30 -26.70 22.27
N LYS A 487 -8.28 -26.83 21.41
CA LYS A 487 -7.32 -25.76 21.11
C LYS A 487 -7.88 -24.82 20.05
N ILE A 488 -7.79 -23.52 20.32
CA ILE A 488 -8.28 -22.48 19.43
C ILE A 488 -7.21 -21.40 19.23
N ARG A 489 -7.28 -20.72 18.08
CA ARG A 489 -6.51 -19.52 17.79
C ARG A 489 -7.46 -18.34 17.69
N VAL A 490 -7.31 -17.35 18.56
CA VAL A 490 -8.05 -16.08 18.48
C VAL A 490 -7.17 -15.04 17.80
N ARG A 491 -7.71 -14.33 16.82
CA ARG A 491 -7.02 -13.22 16.14
C ARG A 491 -8.01 -12.22 15.55
N ALA A 492 -7.55 -11.02 15.21
CA ALA A 492 -8.37 -10.08 14.46
C ALA A 492 -8.72 -10.60 13.05
N VAL A 493 -9.88 -10.19 12.53
CA VAL A 493 -10.33 -10.47 11.16
C VAL A 493 -9.41 -9.78 10.16
N LYS A 494 -9.29 -10.35 8.97
CA LYS A 494 -8.62 -9.78 7.80
C LYS A 494 -9.59 -9.73 6.62
N PRO A 495 -9.44 -8.79 5.68
CA PRO A 495 -10.13 -8.79 4.39
C PRO A 495 -10.25 -10.17 3.72
N GLU A 496 -9.20 -11.00 3.73
CA GLU A 496 -9.19 -12.31 3.05
C GLU A 496 -10.03 -13.39 3.76
N ASP A 497 -10.53 -13.10 4.97
CA ASP A 497 -11.36 -14.04 5.74
C ASP A 497 -12.81 -14.13 5.24
N GLU A 498 -13.16 -13.44 4.15
CA GLU A 498 -14.51 -13.39 3.61
C GLU A 498 -15.15 -14.79 3.48
N ALA A 499 -14.42 -15.74 2.90
CA ALA A 499 -14.91 -17.11 2.75
C ALA A 499 -15.06 -17.86 4.09
N LEU A 500 -14.21 -17.58 5.07
CA LEU A 500 -14.30 -18.18 6.41
C LEU A 500 -15.51 -17.62 7.18
N VAL A 501 -15.72 -16.32 7.10
CA VAL A 501 -16.82 -15.60 7.76
C VAL A 501 -18.16 -15.96 7.13
N THR A 502 -18.24 -16.09 5.80
CA THR A 502 -19.46 -16.56 5.11
C THR A 502 -19.87 -17.95 5.60
N ARG A 503 -18.94 -18.92 5.58
CA ARG A 503 -19.21 -20.28 6.09
C ARG A 503 -19.62 -20.31 7.55
N PHE A 504 -19.07 -19.41 8.36
CA PHE A 504 -19.48 -19.27 9.75
C PHE A 504 -20.94 -18.86 9.86
N PHE A 505 -21.35 -17.77 9.22
CA PHE A 505 -22.73 -17.27 9.29
C PHE A 505 -23.75 -18.28 8.73
N GLU A 506 -23.40 -19.00 7.67
CA GLU A 506 -24.22 -20.10 7.12
C GLU A 506 -24.40 -21.27 8.10
N ALA A 507 -23.42 -21.50 8.99
CA ALA A 507 -23.42 -22.59 9.96
C ALA A 507 -24.01 -22.21 11.33
N VAL A 508 -24.38 -20.94 11.56
CA VAL A 508 -25.02 -20.47 12.80
C VAL A 508 -26.51 -20.79 12.79
N ALA A 509 -27.06 -21.24 13.92
CA ALA A 509 -28.48 -21.55 14.01
C ALA A 509 -29.34 -20.27 13.84
N PRO A 510 -30.51 -20.36 13.17
CA PRO A 510 -31.37 -19.20 12.93
C PRO A 510 -31.79 -18.44 14.19
N ASP A 511 -31.98 -19.13 15.33
CA ASP A 511 -32.31 -18.47 16.59
C ASP A 511 -31.14 -17.65 17.16
N ASP A 512 -29.90 -18.10 16.98
CA ASP A 512 -28.71 -17.36 17.41
C ASP A 512 -28.52 -16.09 16.56
N LEU A 513 -28.79 -16.17 15.25
CA LEU A 513 -28.82 -14.99 14.37
C LEU A 513 -29.92 -14.01 14.78
N ARG A 514 -31.12 -14.51 15.08
CA ARG A 514 -32.22 -13.68 15.57
C ARG A 514 -31.88 -12.99 16.88
N GLN A 515 -31.22 -13.68 17.80
CA GLN A 515 -30.76 -13.11 19.06
C GLN A 515 -29.71 -12.01 18.86
N ARG A 516 -28.86 -12.14 17.84
CA ARG A 516 -27.78 -11.18 17.51
C ARG A 516 -28.25 -9.95 16.73
N PHE A 517 -29.20 -10.12 15.81
CA PHE A 517 -29.64 -9.07 14.87
C PHE A 517 -31.05 -8.55 15.18
N PHE A 518 -31.69 -9.05 16.23
CA PHE A 518 -33.06 -8.73 16.64
C PHE A 518 -34.14 -9.00 15.57
N ALA A 519 -33.78 -9.70 14.50
CA ALA A 519 -34.64 -10.03 13.37
C ALA A 519 -34.22 -11.37 12.75
N ALA A 520 -35.14 -12.02 12.05
CA ALA A 520 -34.82 -13.21 11.28
C ALA A 520 -33.96 -12.82 10.07
N VAL A 521 -32.70 -13.25 10.05
CA VAL A 521 -31.77 -13.07 8.94
C VAL A 521 -31.71 -14.37 8.13
N ARG A 522 -31.90 -14.27 6.80
CA ARG A 522 -31.90 -15.44 5.90
C ARG A 522 -30.68 -15.50 5.01
N ASP A 523 -30.21 -14.35 4.53
CA ASP A 523 -29.11 -14.26 3.58
C ASP A 523 -28.09 -13.22 4.07
N PHE A 524 -26.81 -13.49 3.80
CA PHE A 524 -25.71 -12.57 4.05
C PHE A 524 -25.13 -12.15 2.70
N PRO A 525 -25.55 -10.98 2.15
CA PRO A 525 -25.02 -10.53 0.87
C PRO A 525 -23.53 -10.25 0.99
N HIS A 526 -22.81 -10.31 -0.14
CA HIS A 526 -21.38 -10.00 -0.22
C HIS A 526 -21.03 -8.68 0.50
N SER A 527 -21.84 -7.64 0.31
CA SER A 527 -21.64 -6.33 0.94
C SER A 527 -21.69 -6.35 2.46
N PHE A 528 -22.44 -7.28 3.08
CA PHE A 528 -22.44 -7.47 4.52
C PHE A 528 -21.12 -8.08 5.00
N ILE A 529 -20.66 -9.16 4.35
CA ILE A 529 -19.41 -9.82 4.71
C ILE A 529 -18.22 -8.91 4.47
N ALA A 530 -18.21 -8.16 3.36
CA ALA A 530 -17.16 -7.17 3.08
C ALA A 530 -17.06 -6.10 4.18
N ARG A 531 -18.19 -5.55 4.67
CA ARG A 531 -18.19 -4.60 5.79
C ARG A 531 -17.71 -5.21 7.11
N PHE A 532 -17.79 -6.52 7.24
CA PHE A 532 -17.38 -7.26 8.42
C PHE A 532 -15.88 -7.58 8.42
N THR A 533 -15.31 -7.85 7.24
CA THR A 533 -13.89 -8.23 7.10
C THR A 533 -12.97 -7.07 6.75
N GLN A 534 -13.47 -6.07 6.02
CA GLN A 534 -12.73 -4.87 5.62
C GLN A 534 -13.01 -3.73 6.62
N ILE A 535 -12.36 -3.81 7.78
CA ILE A 535 -12.57 -2.90 8.90
C ILE A 535 -11.42 -1.92 9.07
N ASP A 536 -11.71 -0.75 9.65
CA ASP A 536 -10.69 0.17 10.16
C ASP A 536 -10.33 -0.22 11.60
N TYR A 537 -9.15 -0.82 11.79
CA TYR A 537 -8.64 -1.22 13.11
C TYR A 537 -8.49 -0.06 14.09
N ALA A 538 -8.57 1.19 13.63
CA ALA A 538 -8.56 2.37 14.50
C ALA A 538 -9.88 2.58 15.25
N ARG A 539 -10.98 1.97 14.80
CA ARG A 539 -12.32 2.15 15.38
C ARG A 539 -13.05 0.84 15.62
N VAL A 540 -12.79 -0.17 14.79
CA VAL A 540 -13.50 -1.43 14.84
C VAL A 540 -12.49 -2.55 15.11
N LEU A 541 -12.80 -3.39 16.08
CA LEU A 541 -12.13 -4.67 16.28
C LEU A 541 -13.14 -5.79 16.02
N VAL A 542 -12.74 -6.77 15.21
CA VAL A 542 -13.48 -8.02 15.05
C VAL A 542 -12.49 -9.16 15.30
N LEU A 543 -12.77 -9.98 16.31
CA LEU A 543 -11.98 -11.15 16.70
C LEU A 543 -12.64 -12.43 16.18
N LEU A 544 -11.89 -13.22 15.43
CA LEU A 544 -12.27 -14.58 15.04
C LEU A 544 -11.65 -15.58 16.02
N ALA A 545 -12.47 -16.45 16.61
CA ALA A 545 -12.00 -17.67 17.26
C ALA A 545 -11.98 -18.80 16.25
N LEU A 546 -10.79 -19.29 15.90
CA LEU A 546 -10.57 -20.34 14.91
C LEU A 546 -10.23 -21.64 15.61
N ASP A 547 -10.77 -22.76 15.13
CA ASP A 547 -10.29 -24.08 15.53
C ASP A 547 -8.83 -24.27 15.09
N ALA A 548 -7.97 -24.75 15.99
CA ALA A 548 -6.54 -24.87 15.69
C ALA A 548 -6.22 -25.99 14.67
N GLN A 549 -7.12 -26.96 14.48
CA GLN A 549 -6.93 -28.09 13.56
C GLN A 549 -7.58 -27.83 12.20
N SER A 550 -8.87 -27.45 12.18
CA SER A 550 -9.63 -27.26 10.94
C SER A 550 -9.51 -25.85 10.37
N GLY A 551 -9.15 -24.86 11.20
CA GLY A 551 -9.18 -23.45 10.82
C GLY A 551 -10.59 -22.87 10.66
N GLU A 552 -11.65 -23.62 11.02
CA GLU A 552 -13.01 -23.11 10.99
C GLU A 552 -13.24 -22.05 12.06
N VAL A 553 -14.06 -21.05 11.74
CA VAL A 553 -14.50 -20.07 12.72
C VAL A 553 -15.54 -20.69 13.65
N LEU A 554 -15.29 -20.60 14.95
CA LEU A 554 -16.08 -21.14 16.04
C LEU A 554 -16.98 -20.07 16.68
N GLY A 555 -16.50 -18.83 16.69
CA GLY A 555 -17.21 -17.67 17.19
C GLY A 555 -16.54 -16.38 16.74
N VAL A 556 -17.31 -15.29 16.81
CA VAL A 556 -16.85 -13.95 16.49
C VAL A 556 -17.26 -13.00 17.60
N ALA A 557 -16.39 -12.03 17.89
CA ALA A 557 -16.71 -10.93 18.78
C ALA A 557 -16.24 -9.61 18.18
N GLU A 558 -17.05 -8.58 18.32
CA GLU A 558 -16.88 -7.28 17.68
C GLU A 558 -16.91 -6.18 18.73
N LEU A 559 -16.15 -5.11 18.49
CA LEU A 559 -16.23 -3.86 19.23
C LEU A 559 -16.13 -2.70 18.24
N HIS A 560 -17.19 -1.89 18.18
CA HIS A 560 -17.29 -0.71 17.31
C HIS A 560 -17.22 0.55 18.17
N ALA A 561 -16.09 1.26 18.11
CA ALA A 561 -15.91 2.52 18.80
C ALA A 561 -16.63 3.66 18.07
N ASP A 562 -17.18 4.58 18.86
CA ASP A 562 -17.78 5.82 18.36
C ASP A 562 -16.73 6.76 17.74
N ALA A 563 -17.19 7.87 17.17
CA ALA A 563 -16.31 8.81 16.47
C ALA A 563 -15.24 9.43 17.38
N ASN A 564 -15.52 9.55 18.68
CA ASN A 564 -14.63 10.12 19.67
C ASN A 564 -13.75 9.06 20.36
N ARG A 565 -13.97 7.77 20.10
CA ARG A 565 -13.30 6.64 20.76
C ARG A 565 -13.46 6.66 22.28
N GLU A 566 -14.65 7.01 22.75
CA GLU A 566 -15.00 7.00 24.18
C GLU A 566 -15.88 5.79 24.51
N ILE A 567 -16.76 5.40 23.59
CA ILE A 567 -17.73 4.34 23.81
C ILE A 567 -17.58 3.28 22.72
N GLY A 568 -17.47 2.01 23.13
CA GLY A 568 -17.45 0.86 22.22
C GLY A 568 -18.73 0.05 22.31
N GLU A 569 -19.44 -0.11 21.20
CA GLU A 569 -20.55 -1.06 21.11
C GLU A 569 -20.01 -2.47 20.84
N TYR A 570 -20.30 -3.41 21.72
CA TYR A 570 -19.83 -4.78 21.55
C TYR A 570 -20.91 -5.67 20.92
N ALA A 571 -20.45 -6.73 20.27
CA ALA A 571 -21.29 -7.86 19.96
C ALA A 571 -20.52 -9.18 20.00
N VAL A 572 -21.22 -10.28 20.24
CA VAL A 572 -20.61 -11.62 20.26
C VAL A 572 -21.59 -12.65 19.69
N LEU A 573 -21.06 -13.56 18.88
CA LEU A 573 -21.82 -14.64 18.27
C LEU A 573 -20.98 -15.93 18.30
N VAL A 574 -21.55 -17.00 18.84
CA VAL A 574 -20.89 -18.31 18.95
C VAL A 574 -21.84 -19.36 18.42
N ARG A 575 -21.33 -20.35 17.66
CA ARG A 575 -22.15 -21.46 17.13
C ARG A 575 -22.81 -22.22 18.28
N SER A 576 -24.08 -22.61 18.12
CA SER A 576 -24.87 -23.26 19.17
C SER A 576 -24.21 -24.53 19.72
N ALA A 577 -23.56 -25.33 18.86
CA ALA A 577 -22.84 -26.55 19.24
C ALA A 577 -21.63 -26.32 20.19
N LEU A 578 -21.20 -25.06 20.35
CA LEU A 578 -20.05 -24.67 21.18
C LEU A 578 -20.47 -23.88 22.42
N LYS A 579 -21.78 -23.67 22.63
CA LYS A 579 -22.29 -23.07 23.87
C LYS A 579 -21.97 -23.99 25.06
N GLY A 580 -21.68 -23.38 26.21
CA GLY A 580 -21.27 -24.10 27.42
C GLY A 580 -19.78 -24.45 27.52
N LYS A 581 -18.96 -24.11 26.52
CA LYS A 581 -17.50 -24.35 26.53
C LYS A 581 -16.66 -23.14 26.99
N GLY A 582 -17.32 -22.05 27.39
CA GLY A 582 -16.66 -20.80 27.84
C GLY A 582 -16.17 -19.87 26.72
N LEU A 583 -16.37 -20.20 25.44
CA LEU A 583 -15.86 -19.41 24.31
C LEU A 583 -16.37 -17.96 24.29
N GLY A 584 -17.66 -17.72 24.58
CA GLY A 584 -18.24 -16.38 24.64
C GLY A 584 -17.57 -15.49 25.70
N TRP A 585 -17.35 -16.02 26.91
CA TRP A 585 -16.66 -15.32 27.99
C TRP A 585 -15.21 -14.99 27.63
N LEU A 586 -14.52 -15.93 27.00
CA LEU A 586 -13.14 -15.75 26.55
C LEU A 586 -13.05 -14.60 25.54
N LEU A 587 -13.93 -14.58 24.55
CA LEU A 587 -13.98 -13.51 23.55
C LEU A 587 -14.35 -12.15 24.17
N MET A 588 -15.36 -12.10 25.04
CA MET A 588 -15.75 -10.88 25.74
C MET A 588 -14.62 -10.31 26.59
N ARG A 589 -13.87 -11.16 27.31
CA ARG A 589 -12.69 -10.72 28.07
C ARG A 589 -11.61 -10.10 27.19
N GLN A 590 -11.39 -10.65 25.99
CA GLN A 590 -10.46 -10.05 25.03
C GLN A 590 -10.95 -8.67 24.53
N LEU A 591 -12.26 -8.49 24.30
CA LEU A 591 -12.80 -7.17 23.97
C LEU A 591 -12.65 -6.17 25.11
N ILE A 592 -12.83 -6.58 26.36
CA ILE A 592 -12.66 -5.71 27.54
C ILE A 592 -11.19 -5.30 27.72
N GLU A 593 -10.26 -6.24 27.55
CA GLU A 593 -8.82 -5.97 27.55
C GLU A 593 -8.45 -5.00 26.41
N TYR A 594 -9.04 -5.18 25.23
CA TYR A 594 -8.89 -4.26 24.12
C TYR A 594 -9.45 -2.86 24.42
N ALA A 595 -10.66 -2.76 24.99
CA ALA A 595 -11.27 -1.48 25.32
C ALA A 595 -10.43 -0.69 26.34
N ARG A 596 -9.96 -1.35 27.40
CA ARG A 596 -9.04 -0.79 28.40
C ARG A 596 -7.77 -0.26 27.75
N SER A 597 -7.19 -1.07 26.88
CA SER A 597 -5.96 -0.71 26.20
C SER A 597 -6.11 0.48 25.26
N HIS A 598 -7.26 0.61 24.61
CA HIS A 598 -7.50 1.66 23.64
C HIS A 598 -8.13 2.92 24.26
N GLY A 599 -8.17 2.98 25.60
CA GLY A 599 -8.63 4.15 26.35
C GLY A 599 -10.13 4.42 26.22
N LEU A 600 -10.93 3.41 25.85
CA LEU A 600 -12.39 3.56 25.87
C LEU A 600 -12.86 3.75 27.31
N HIS A 601 -13.82 4.63 27.51
CA HIS A 601 -14.42 4.89 28.82
C HIS A 601 -15.53 3.89 29.16
N ARG A 602 -16.20 3.35 28.14
CA ARG A 602 -17.36 2.47 28.33
C ARG A 602 -17.51 1.48 27.19
N ILE A 603 -17.95 0.27 27.53
CA ILE A 603 -18.46 -0.72 26.57
C ILE A 603 -19.98 -0.80 26.72
N THR A 604 -20.73 -0.81 25.63
CA THR A 604 -22.20 -0.88 25.64
C THR A 604 -22.73 -1.93 24.68
N GLY A 605 -23.95 -2.41 24.90
CA GLY A 605 -24.67 -3.23 23.93
C GLY A 605 -26.14 -3.38 24.28
N GLN A 606 -26.91 -3.89 23.33
CA GLN A 606 -28.30 -4.29 23.53
C GLN A 606 -28.44 -5.80 23.47
N VAL A 607 -29.29 -6.36 24.34
CA VAL A 607 -29.52 -7.80 24.44
C VAL A 607 -31.01 -8.05 24.56
N LEU A 608 -31.57 -9.02 23.82
CA LEU A 608 -32.96 -9.42 24.00
C LEU A 608 -33.20 -9.88 25.44
N ALA A 609 -34.32 -9.45 26.03
CA ALA A 609 -34.70 -9.79 27.39
C ALA A 609 -34.80 -11.31 27.65
N GLU A 610 -35.10 -12.08 26.60
CA GLU A 610 -35.17 -13.55 26.61
C GLU A 610 -33.81 -14.25 26.48
N ASN A 611 -32.74 -13.54 26.08
CA ASN A 611 -31.40 -14.12 25.96
C ASN A 611 -30.71 -14.19 27.34
N LEU A 612 -31.23 -15.07 28.20
CA LEU A 612 -30.80 -15.20 29.59
C LEU A 612 -29.32 -15.60 29.71
N THR A 613 -28.78 -16.35 28.75
CA THR A 613 -27.37 -16.73 28.71
C THR A 613 -26.47 -15.51 28.53
N MET A 614 -26.78 -14.63 27.57
CA MET A 614 -26.01 -13.41 27.33
C MET A 614 -26.11 -12.45 28.52
N LEU A 615 -27.31 -12.26 29.08
CA LEU A 615 -27.51 -11.44 30.27
C LEU A 615 -26.79 -12.00 31.51
N GLY A 616 -26.70 -13.32 31.65
CA GLY A 616 -25.91 -13.98 32.68
C GLY A 616 -24.42 -13.68 32.54
N MET A 617 -23.88 -13.85 31.32
CA MET A 617 -22.49 -13.54 31.01
C MET A 617 -22.15 -12.07 31.26
N CYS A 618 -23.03 -11.12 30.86
CA CYS A 618 -22.85 -9.70 31.14
C CYS A 618 -22.68 -9.45 32.64
N ARG A 619 -23.55 -10.01 33.50
CA ARG A 619 -23.48 -9.82 34.95
C ARG A 619 -22.20 -10.42 35.56
N GLU A 620 -21.75 -11.57 35.06
CA GLU A 620 -20.50 -12.20 35.52
C GLU A 620 -19.25 -11.43 35.08
N LEU A 621 -19.35 -10.62 34.03
CA LEU A 621 -18.30 -9.73 33.54
C LEU A 621 -18.48 -8.28 34.03
N ASP A 622 -19.26 -8.10 35.11
CA ASP A 622 -19.50 -6.82 35.78
C ASP A 622 -20.22 -5.75 34.93
N PHE A 623 -20.95 -6.15 33.87
CA PHE A 623 -21.83 -5.22 33.16
C PHE A 623 -23.08 -4.93 33.99
N THR A 624 -23.44 -3.65 34.05
CA THR A 624 -24.76 -3.19 34.48
C THR A 624 -25.79 -3.59 33.43
N VAL A 625 -26.95 -4.10 33.86
CA VAL A 625 -28.03 -4.54 32.97
C VAL A 625 -29.33 -3.82 33.36
N GLU A 626 -29.87 -3.03 32.44
CA GLU A 626 -31.06 -2.21 32.65
C GLU A 626 -32.13 -2.52 31.59
N ALA A 627 -33.38 -2.19 31.90
CA ALA A 627 -34.43 -2.21 30.88
C ALA A 627 -34.17 -1.11 29.85
N ASP A 628 -34.26 -1.44 28.56
CA ASP A 628 -34.18 -0.40 27.53
C ASP A 628 -35.41 0.52 27.66
N PRO A 629 -35.22 1.86 27.72
CA PRO A 629 -36.30 2.79 27.97
C PRO A 629 -37.29 2.91 26.81
N LEU A 630 -36.88 2.54 25.59
CA LEU A 630 -37.68 2.66 24.37
C LEU A 630 -38.21 1.31 23.90
N GLU A 631 -37.48 0.22 24.16
CA GLU A 631 -37.83 -1.12 23.69
C GLU A 631 -37.92 -2.15 24.84
N PRO A 632 -39.12 -2.46 25.36
CA PRO A 632 -39.28 -3.36 26.50
C PRO A 632 -38.72 -4.78 26.31
N ALA A 633 -38.61 -5.21 25.05
CA ALA A 633 -38.03 -6.49 24.64
C ALA A 633 -36.50 -6.52 24.71
N LEU A 634 -35.85 -5.37 24.88
CA LEU A 634 -34.40 -5.23 24.98
C LEU A 634 -33.96 -4.91 26.42
N ARG A 635 -32.69 -5.20 26.67
CA ARG A 635 -31.94 -4.78 27.85
C ARG A 635 -30.72 -4.02 27.36
N ALA A 636 -30.54 -2.81 27.88
CA ALA A 636 -29.31 -2.06 27.70
C ALA A 636 -28.29 -2.60 28.69
N VAL A 637 -27.09 -2.94 28.22
CA VAL A 637 -26.00 -3.36 29.08
C VAL A 637 -24.79 -2.47 28.87
N HIS A 638 -24.09 -2.15 29.95
CA HIS A 638 -22.88 -1.33 29.88
C HIS A 638 -21.87 -1.72 30.94
N LEU A 639 -20.59 -1.55 30.61
CA LEU A 639 -19.44 -1.71 31.51
C LEU A 639 -18.61 -0.42 31.44
N ASP A 640 -18.47 0.25 32.58
CA ASP A 640 -17.54 1.37 32.71
C ASP A 640 -16.11 0.84 32.83
N ILE A 641 -15.21 1.42 32.04
CA ILE A 641 -13.81 1.01 31.98
C ILE A 641 -13.00 2.00 32.83
N GLU A 642 -12.57 1.57 34.01
CA GLU A 642 -11.69 2.37 34.86
C GLU A 642 -10.33 2.58 34.18
N ARG A 643 -9.82 3.83 34.25
CA ARG A 643 -8.57 4.27 33.60
C ARG A 643 -7.31 3.76 34.30
#